data_AF-A0A1F8SE06-F1
#
_entry.id   AF-A0A1F8SE06-F1
#
_cell.length_a   1.000
_cell.length_b   1.000
_cell.length_c   1.000
_cell.angle_alpha   90.00
_cell.angle_beta   90.00
_cell.angle_gamma   90.00
#
_symmetry.space_group_name_H-M   'P 1'
#
loop_
_entity.id
_entity.type
_entity.pdbx_description
1 polymer ?
#
loop_
_entity_poly.entity_id
_entity_poly.type
_entity_poly.pdbx_seq_one_letter_code
_entity_poly.pdbx_strand_id
1 'polypeptide(L)'
;YVELTREGEGALWTVLGEFADLDHNTMPEPDRAVNNTTIWTSDFNRDYYMDMLFDDAPGANSMRNFYIEQSSNRYTVHGDVTDWVAVPGEGATYDDDLGGPAVWQFLIDSVNGWYDAQIAAGKTPAQIDAYLSDFDVWDRYDYNGNGNFDEPDGYIDTFQSVHAGEGEEAGGGVLGTDAIWSHSWYAYYNLIGTDGPDFNKLGGVQVGDSDFWVGKYTIQPENGGVGVFTHEYGHDLGLPDLYDTSGGENGTGFWTLMSSGSWLDDGKDTIGNKSSHMGAWEKFQLGWLDYELARAGTKSVHKLGPMEFNTKQAQGLFVILPQKPVTVHIADPFEGSKFYFSGSANNLRNQMTKAFTLGAGATLAAKVNYGIEEGYDYANLIASTDGGATWATVPTNLSNSTVEANGIEGFSGGWIDLTADLSAYTGSVLLGFRYTSDGGVNFDGFMIDELTVTGYPTDGAEADAGWTYTPANGFRVTTGTEDKLYSQYYVAEYRTYKGYDSTLKTGPYYFGYLNNPLLGDYVDHFAYQDGLLINLWDTSQPDNNARVHPGRGLILPIDAHPARLDRVDGGRWRNRIQSYDSTFTLAPTDGIPYIHQNSVLSPVPSLKGVPVFDDRTLYYDPTNPQGSVMNPNTGTQIRIQSISALGGFMQLEVRPVK
;
A
#
# COMPACT_ATOMS: atom_id res chain seq x y z
N TYR A 1 -13.16 -17.11 30.73
CA TYR A 1 -12.06 -16.41 30.06
C TYR A 1 -11.34 -17.48 29.27
N VAL A 2 -11.59 -17.53 27.97
CA VAL A 2 -10.80 -18.36 27.05
C VAL A 2 -9.69 -17.42 26.62
N GLU A 3 -8.46 -17.69 27.03
CA GLU A 3 -7.30 -17.07 26.38
C GLU A 3 -7.30 -17.60 24.96
N LEU A 4 -7.59 -16.71 23.99
CA LEU A 4 -7.24 -16.99 22.61
C LEU A 4 -5.71 -17.03 22.60
N THR A 5 -5.15 -18.23 22.40
CA THR A 5 -3.71 -18.40 22.24
C THR A 5 -3.25 -17.52 21.09
N ARG A 6 -2.18 -16.75 21.30
CA ARG A 6 -1.55 -15.94 20.26
C ARG A 6 -1.12 -16.85 19.11
N GLU A 7 -1.45 -16.45 17.88
CA GLU A 7 -1.25 -17.26 16.67
C GLU A 7 0.13 -17.01 16.05
N GLY A 8 0.72 -15.81 16.23
CA GLY A 8 2.08 -15.51 15.79
C GLY A 8 2.68 -14.27 16.44
N GLU A 9 4.00 -14.13 16.35
CA GLU A 9 4.76 -12.92 16.67
C GLU A 9 5.77 -12.64 15.54
N GLY A 10 5.82 -11.40 15.05
CA GLY A 10 6.86 -10.97 14.11
C GLY A 10 8.15 -10.64 14.86
N ALA A 11 9.29 -11.10 14.35
CA ALA A 11 10.62 -10.75 14.85
C ALA A 11 11.09 -9.44 14.18
N LEU A 12 11.56 -8.49 14.99
CA LEU A 12 12.02 -7.17 14.54
C LEU A 12 13.44 -6.92 15.02
N TRP A 13 14.29 -6.46 14.11
CA TRP A 13 15.62 -5.97 14.45
C TRP A 13 15.72 -4.47 14.13
N THR A 14 15.98 -3.67 15.17
CA THR A 14 16.06 -2.21 15.05
C THR A 14 17.50 -1.74 15.25
N VAL A 15 18.04 -1.01 14.27
CA VAL A 15 19.39 -0.42 14.36
C VAL A 15 19.29 1.09 14.51
N LEU A 16 19.97 1.64 15.52
CA LEU A 16 20.05 3.07 15.80
C LEU A 16 21.36 3.62 15.22
N GLY A 17 21.29 4.64 14.35
CA GLY A 17 22.45 5.23 13.68
C GLY A 17 22.54 6.75 13.85
N GLU A 18 23.70 7.26 14.27
CA GLU A 18 23.95 8.70 14.44
C GLU A 18 25.02 9.19 13.45
N PHE A 19 24.86 10.43 12.99
CA PHE A 19 25.69 11.01 11.94
C PHE A 19 27.01 11.56 12.50
N ALA A 20 28.04 11.68 11.65
CA ALA A 20 29.34 12.20 12.06
C ALA A 20 29.31 13.67 12.55
N ASP A 21 28.28 14.43 12.16
CA ASP A 21 28.07 15.83 12.51
C ASP A 21 26.83 16.07 13.41
N LEU A 22 26.07 15.01 13.72
CA LEU A 22 24.87 15.08 14.54
C LEU A 22 24.70 13.81 15.38
N ASP A 23 25.14 13.90 16.64
CA ASP A 23 24.89 12.88 17.65
C ASP A 23 23.39 12.83 18.03
N HIS A 24 22.89 11.68 18.46
CA HIS A 24 21.58 11.57 19.11
C HIS A 24 21.55 12.39 20.41
N ASN A 25 20.35 12.65 20.96
CA ASN A 25 20.11 13.46 22.17
C ASN A 25 20.59 14.92 22.06
N THR A 26 20.77 15.43 20.85
CA THR A 26 21.15 16.83 20.61
C THR A 26 19.94 17.74 20.30
N MET A 27 18.76 17.14 20.12
CA MET A 27 17.51 17.87 19.91
C MET A 27 17.15 18.76 21.12
N PRO A 28 16.84 20.04 20.91
CA PRO A 28 16.49 20.95 22.00
C PRO A 28 15.15 20.57 22.64
N GLU A 29 15.06 20.66 23.97
CA GLU A 29 13.79 20.53 24.68
C GLU A 29 12.81 21.61 24.18
N PRO A 30 11.62 21.22 23.69
CA PRO A 30 10.65 22.17 23.14
C PRO A 30 9.99 23.02 24.23
N ASP A 31 9.84 24.33 23.99
CA ASP A 31 9.03 25.19 24.86
C ASP A 31 7.54 24.87 24.65
N ARG A 32 6.95 24.12 25.59
CA ARG A 32 5.55 23.67 25.54
C ARG A 32 4.53 24.82 25.53
N ALA A 33 4.92 26.05 25.81
CA ALA A 33 4.03 27.21 25.64
C ALA A 33 3.80 27.57 24.16
N VAL A 34 4.67 27.10 23.26
CA VAL A 34 4.67 27.46 21.84
C VAL A 34 4.90 26.29 20.88
N ASN A 35 5.27 25.12 21.39
CA ASN A 35 5.42 23.88 20.64
C ASN A 35 4.74 22.73 21.41
N ASN A 36 3.62 22.24 20.87
CA ASN A 36 2.88 21.08 21.38
C ASN A 36 2.85 19.93 20.37
N THR A 37 3.87 19.84 19.52
CA THR A 37 3.96 18.84 18.44
C THR A 37 5.19 17.94 18.61
N THR A 38 6.33 18.49 18.98
CA THR A 38 7.60 17.74 18.98
C THR A 38 7.65 16.71 20.11
N ILE A 39 7.82 15.44 19.75
CA ILE A 39 8.18 14.37 20.69
C ILE A 39 9.59 14.64 21.20
N TRP A 40 9.76 14.61 22.52
CA TRP A 40 11.06 14.84 23.14
C TRP A 40 11.17 14.08 24.46
N THR A 41 12.32 13.46 24.69
CA THR A 41 12.74 12.93 25.99
C THR A 41 14.17 13.39 26.25
N SER A 42 14.59 13.36 27.52
CA SER A 42 15.95 13.74 27.91
C SER A 42 17.01 12.73 27.49
N ASP A 43 16.60 11.51 27.12
CA ASP A 43 17.49 10.43 26.70
C ASP A 43 16.78 9.41 25.79
N PHE A 44 16.99 9.52 24.48
CA PHE A 44 16.59 8.57 23.44
C PHE A 44 17.58 7.39 23.38
N ASN A 45 17.77 6.69 24.50
CA ASN A 45 18.66 5.54 24.56
C ASN A 45 17.97 4.25 24.06
N ARG A 46 18.73 3.15 23.99
CA ARG A 46 18.21 1.82 23.66
C ARG A 46 16.98 1.42 24.48
N ASP A 47 16.98 1.66 25.79
CA ASP A 47 15.88 1.27 26.67
C ASP A 47 14.58 2.03 26.32
N TYR A 48 14.67 3.30 25.94
CA TYR A 48 13.53 4.08 25.44
C TYR A 48 12.87 3.39 24.23
N TYR A 49 13.66 2.96 23.24
CA TYR A 49 13.13 2.27 22.06
C TYR A 49 12.63 0.85 22.40
N MET A 50 13.30 0.13 23.30
CA MET A 50 12.82 -1.17 23.78
C MET A 50 11.44 -1.05 24.43
N ASP A 51 11.21 -0.03 25.26
CA ASP A 51 9.91 0.22 25.88
C ASP A 51 8.86 0.62 24.82
N MET A 52 9.20 1.56 23.93
CA MET A 52 8.30 2.03 22.89
C MET A 52 7.88 0.94 21.90
N LEU A 53 8.78 0.02 21.57
CA LEU A 53 8.50 -1.05 20.61
C LEU A 53 7.88 -2.27 21.31
N PHE A 54 8.40 -2.67 22.47
CA PHE A 54 8.18 -4.01 23.01
C PHE A 54 7.61 -4.09 24.43
N ASP A 55 7.29 -2.97 25.10
CA ASP A 55 6.64 -3.03 26.42
C ASP A 55 5.29 -3.77 26.32
N ASP A 56 5.18 -4.91 27.02
CA ASP A 56 4.00 -5.78 27.06
C ASP A 56 3.11 -5.49 28.29
N ALA A 57 3.45 -4.48 29.10
CA ALA A 57 2.63 -4.10 30.23
C ALA A 57 1.23 -3.67 29.74
N PRO A 58 0.14 -4.20 30.34
CA PRO A 58 -1.22 -3.89 29.89
C PRO A 58 -1.48 -2.37 29.89
N GLY A 59 -1.79 -1.83 28.70
CA GLY A 59 -2.09 -0.42 28.51
C GLY A 59 -0.86 0.48 28.32
N ALA A 60 0.35 -0.08 28.23
CA ALA A 60 1.50 0.66 27.74
C ALA A 60 1.24 1.14 26.30
N ASN A 61 1.72 2.34 25.99
CA ASN A 61 1.71 2.84 24.63
C ASN A 61 2.95 2.31 23.92
N SER A 62 2.84 1.13 23.32
CA SER A 62 3.93 0.48 22.59
C SER A 62 3.43 -0.14 21.29
N MET A 63 4.34 -0.35 20.35
CA MET A 63 4.02 -1.05 19.10
C MET A 63 3.47 -2.47 19.37
N ARG A 64 4.04 -3.17 20.36
CA ARG A 64 3.56 -4.47 20.82
C ARG A 64 2.11 -4.42 21.30
N ASN A 65 1.77 -3.51 22.23
CA ASN A 65 0.40 -3.38 22.73
C ASN A 65 -0.57 -2.93 21.63
N PHE A 66 -0.12 -2.07 20.71
CA PHE A 66 -0.90 -1.69 19.54
C PHE A 66 -1.35 -2.92 18.74
N TYR A 67 -0.41 -3.77 18.31
CA TYR A 67 -0.76 -4.96 17.51
C TYR A 67 -1.53 -6.03 18.28
N ILE A 68 -1.33 -6.15 19.59
CA ILE A 68 -2.19 -6.97 20.46
C ILE A 68 -3.63 -6.48 20.37
N GLU A 69 -3.86 -5.16 20.46
CA GLU A 69 -5.20 -4.60 20.33
C GLU A 69 -5.76 -4.79 18.91
N GLN A 70 -4.98 -4.43 17.88
CA GLN A 70 -5.42 -4.48 16.47
C GLN A 70 -5.91 -5.87 16.06
N SER A 71 -5.17 -6.89 16.46
CA SER A 71 -5.41 -8.29 16.10
C SER A 71 -6.35 -9.01 17.08
N SER A 72 -6.78 -8.36 18.17
CA SER A 72 -7.45 -9.03 19.31
C SER A 72 -6.63 -10.19 19.86
N ASN A 73 -5.34 -9.93 20.10
CA ASN A 73 -4.30 -10.83 20.63
C ASN A 73 -3.91 -12.02 19.74
N ARG A 74 -4.26 -12.00 18.44
CA ARG A 74 -3.81 -13.02 17.48
C ARG A 74 -2.36 -12.82 17.05
N TYR A 75 -1.90 -11.57 17.01
CA TYR A 75 -0.59 -11.20 16.50
C TYR A 75 0.03 -10.06 17.32
N THR A 76 1.35 -10.06 17.45
CA THR A 76 2.11 -8.90 17.94
C THR A 76 3.56 -8.97 17.46
N VAL A 77 4.41 -8.09 17.98
CA VAL A 77 5.82 -7.97 17.64
C VAL A 77 6.71 -8.24 18.85
N HIS A 78 7.89 -8.77 18.59
CA HIS A 78 8.99 -8.90 19.54
C HIS A 78 10.30 -8.61 18.80
N GLY A 79 11.36 -8.32 19.54
CA GLY A 79 12.60 -7.99 18.87
C GLY A 79 13.68 -7.46 19.78
N ASP A 80 14.67 -6.85 19.15
CA ASP A 80 15.77 -6.19 19.84
C ASP A 80 16.16 -4.88 19.14
N VAL A 81 16.69 -3.94 19.92
CA VAL A 81 17.18 -2.64 19.45
C VAL A 81 18.68 -2.57 19.72
N THR A 82 19.50 -2.07 18.81
CA THR A 82 20.94 -1.90 19.06
C THR A 82 21.25 -0.72 19.99
N ASP A 83 22.48 -0.64 20.50
CA ASP A 83 23.00 0.66 20.94
C ASP A 83 23.18 1.58 19.71
N TRP A 84 23.29 2.90 19.92
CA TRP A 84 23.59 3.86 18.86
C TRP A 84 24.93 3.57 18.17
N VAL A 85 24.91 3.61 16.85
CA VAL A 85 26.06 3.36 15.97
C VAL A 85 26.43 4.66 15.26
N ALA A 86 27.65 5.14 15.48
CA ALA A 86 28.17 6.28 14.73
C ALA A 86 28.50 5.86 13.29
N VAL A 87 27.82 6.47 12.32
CA VAL A 87 28.12 6.31 10.89
C VAL A 87 29.18 7.32 10.43
N PRO A 88 29.98 7.02 9.39
CA PRO A 88 31.11 7.86 9.02
C PRO A 88 30.73 9.14 8.25
N GLY A 89 29.53 9.19 7.66
CA GLY A 89 29.03 10.33 6.88
C GLY A 89 28.32 11.38 7.74
N GLU A 90 28.30 12.61 7.22
CA GLU A 90 27.46 13.70 7.75
C GLU A 90 26.00 13.49 7.32
N GLY A 91 25.03 14.05 8.03
CA GLY A 91 23.60 13.86 7.75
C GLY A 91 23.24 14.12 6.28
N ALA A 92 23.74 15.21 5.71
CA ALA A 92 23.52 15.60 4.32
C ALA A 92 24.09 14.63 3.27
N THR A 93 24.95 13.68 3.66
CA THR A 93 25.46 12.66 2.74
C THR A 93 24.49 11.51 2.51
N TYR A 94 23.49 11.38 3.40
CA TYR A 94 22.48 10.33 3.39
C TYR A 94 21.09 10.83 2.98
N ASP A 95 21.00 12.09 2.55
CA ASP A 95 19.79 12.79 2.11
C ASP A 95 19.01 12.02 1.03
N ASP A 96 17.69 11.90 1.24
CA ASP A 96 16.71 11.30 0.32
C ASP A 96 16.70 11.99 -1.05
N ASP A 97 16.83 13.33 -1.08
CA ASP A 97 16.78 14.13 -2.32
C ASP A 97 17.93 13.80 -3.29
N LEU A 98 18.98 13.13 -2.82
CA LEU A 98 20.07 12.58 -3.64
C LEU A 98 19.70 11.24 -4.32
N GLY A 99 18.55 10.67 -3.96
CA GLY A 99 17.98 9.41 -4.43
C GLY A 99 18.31 8.21 -3.53
N GLY A 100 17.59 7.10 -3.76
CA GLY A 100 17.69 5.85 -2.98
C GLY A 100 19.11 5.36 -2.61
N PRO A 101 20.14 5.48 -3.47
CA PRO A 101 21.50 5.08 -3.09
C PRO A 101 22.08 5.80 -1.86
N ALA A 102 21.66 7.01 -1.53
CA ALA A 102 22.15 7.75 -0.37
C ALA A 102 21.61 7.17 0.95
N VAL A 103 20.29 6.96 1.05
CA VAL A 103 19.66 6.31 2.21
C VAL A 103 20.16 4.88 2.35
N TRP A 104 20.33 4.13 1.26
CA TRP A 104 20.90 2.77 1.34
C TRP A 104 22.35 2.75 1.84
N GLN A 105 23.12 3.81 1.59
CA GLN A 105 24.45 3.96 2.18
C GLN A 105 24.38 4.16 3.69
N PHE A 106 23.39 4.87 4.22
CA PHE A 106 23.16 4.96 5.67
C PHE A 106 22.87 3.58 6.27
N LEU A 107 22.04 2.77 5.60
CA LEU A 107 21.78 1.40 6.02
C LEU A 107 23.06 0.56 6.04
N ILE A 108 23.87 0.59 4.97
CA ILE A 108 25.17 -0.08 4.90
C ILE A 108 26.06 0.33 6.08
N ASP A 109 26.23 1.64 6.27
CA ASP A 109 27.17 2.16 7.25
C ASP A 109 26.74 1.85 8.69
N SER A 110 25.43 1.91 8.98
CA SER A 110 24.88 1.59 10.30
C SER A 110 24.96 0.10 10.63
N VAL A 111 24.59 -0.80 9.71
CA VAL A 111 24.66 -2.26 9.98
C VAL A 111 26.10 -2.76 10.02
N ASN A 112 27.00 -2.20 9.19
CA ASN A 112 28.43 -2.51 9.23
C ASN A 112 29.08 -1.96 10.50
N GLY A 113 28.75 -0.71 10.88
CA GLY A 113 29.24 -0.11 12.13
C GLY A 113 28.82 -0.92 13.35
N TRP A 114 27.59 -1.43 13.38
CA TRP A 114 27.14 -2.35 14.41
C TRP A 114 27.95 -3.64 14.41
N TYR A 115 28.12 -4.29 13.26
CA TYR A 115 28.87 -5.54 13.11
C TYR A 115 30.31 -5.38 13.62
N ASP A 116 31.00 -4.33 13.19
CA ASP A 116 32.36 -4.00 13.62
C ASP A 116 32.45 -3.75 15.13
N ALA A 117 31.45 -3.06 15.71
CA ALA A 117 31.36 -2.86 17.15
C ALA A 117 31.20 -4.19 17.91
N GLN A 118 30.42 -5.14 17.38
CA GLN A 118 30.28 -6.48 17.97
C GLN A 118 31.60 -7.27 17.91
N ILE A 119 32.32 -7.22 16.79
CA ILE A 119 33.65 -7.84 16.65
C ILE A 119 34.64 -7.19 17.64
N ALA A 120 34.65 -5.86 17.75
CA ALA A 120 35.50 -5.13 18.69
C ALA A 120 35.16 -5.45 20.15
N ALA A 121 33.89 -5.74 20.45
CA ALA A 121 33.43 -6.23 21.76
C ALA A 121 33.80 -7.71 22.02
N GLY A 122 34.42 -8.39 21.05
CA GLY A 122 34.95 -9.74 21.19
C GLY A 122 33.97 -10.85 20.77
N LYS A 123 32.84 -10.51 20.13
CA LYS A 123 32.00 -11.53 19.49
C LYS A 123 32.72 -12.09 18.25
N THR A 124 32.57 -13.38 18.00
CA THR A 124 33.00 -14.01 16.74
C THR A 124 31.91 -13.85 15.68
N PRO A 125 32.22 -13.91 14.37
CA PRO A 125 31.21 -13.90 13.30
C PRO A 125 30.06 -14.89 13.55
N ALA A 126 30.39 -16.14 13.90
CA ALA A 126 29.37 -17.16 14.22
C ALA A 126 28.45 -16.83 15.41
N GLN A 127 28.87 -15.95 16.33
CA GLN A 127 28.01 -15.48 17.43
C GLN A 127 27.10 -14.32 16.98
N ILE A 128 27.53 -13.57 15.98
CA ILE A 128 26.73 -12.52 15.34
C ILE A 128 25.68 -13.19 14.44
N ASP A 129 26.08 -14.17 13.62
CA ASP A 129 25.17 -14.98 12.81
C ASP A 129 24.10 -15.65 13.68
N ALA A 130 24.50 -16.26 14.80
CA ALA A 130 23.57 -16.89 15.73
C ALA A 130 22.62 -15.92 16.43
N TYR A 131 22.94 -14.62 16.48
CA TYR A 131 22.03 -13.59 16.99
C TYR A 131 21.09 -13.11 15.88
N LEU A 132 21.62 -12.86 14.68
CA LEU A 132 20.84 -12.41 13.54
C LEU A 132 19.84 -13.48 13.07
N SER A 133 20.16 -14.76 13.25
CA SER A 133 19.25 -15.87 12.94
C SER A 133 17.95 -15.87 13.74
N ASP A 134 17.87 -15.15 14.86
CA ASP A 134 16.63 -15.02 15.62
C ASP A 134 15.61 -14.10 14.91
N PHE A 135 16.04 -13.39 13.85
CA PHE A 135 15.23 -12.45 13.08
C PHE A 135 15.06 -12.84 11.60
N ASP A 136 15.50 -14.04 11.20
CA ASP A 136 15.27 -14.65 9.88
C ASP A 136 14.50 -15.95 10.11
N VAL A 137 13.18 -15.85 10.17
CA VAL A 137 12.26 -16.95 10.47
C VAL A 137 11.22 -17.11 9.36
N TRP A 138 10.94 -16.05 8.61
CA TRP A 138 9.84 -15.97 7.66
C TRP A 138 10.31 -15.63 6.24
N ASP A 139 10.18 -16.60 5.34
CA ASP A 139 10.38 -16.45 3.91
C ASP A 139 9.18 -15.73 3.30
N ARG A 140 9.26 -14.40 3.23
CA ARG A 140 8.18 -13.54 2.69
C ARG A 140 7.82 -13.88 1.25
N TYR A 141 8.75 -14.40 0.46
CA TYR A 141 8.62 -14.50 -0.98
C TYR A 141 8.53 -15.94 -1.50
N ASP A 142 8.53 -16.94 -0.61
CA ASP A 142 8.61 -18.37 -0.96
C ASP A 142 9.75 -18.60 -1.96
N TYR A 143 10.96 -18.18 -1.60
CA TYR A 143 12.10 -18.05 -2.52
C TYR A 143 12.42 -19.36 -3.26
N ASN A 144 12.10 -20.51 -2.64
CA ASN A 144 12.33 -21.83 -3.20
C ASN A 144 11.06 -22.49 -3.78
N GLY A 145 9.90 -21.84 -3.69
CA GLY A 145 8.64 -22.26 -4.31
C GLY A 145 8.03 -23.53 -3.71
N ASN A 146 8.29 -23.82 -2.44
CA ASN A 146 7.77 -25.00 -1.74
C ASN A 146 6.45 -24.73 -1.00
N GLY A 147 6.02 -23.47 -0.91
CA GLY A 147 4.82 -23.02 -0.21
C GLY A 147 4.92 -23.02 1.31
N ASN A 148 6.12 -23.15 1.87
CA ASN A 148 6.44 -23.05 3.28
C ASN A 148 7.09 -21.68 3.54
N PHE A 149 6.31 -20.76 4.09
CA PHE A 149 6.81 -19.43 4.43
C PHE A 149 7.41 -19.39 5.85
N ASP A 150 7.14 -20.40 6.69
CA ASP A 150 7.72 -20.57 8.03
C ASP A 150 9.13 -21.19 7.96
N GLU A 151 10.03 -20.58 7.19
CA GLU A 151 11.44 -20.97 7.08
C GLU A 151 12.34 -19.76 6.79
N PRO A 152 13.64 -19.83 7.16
CA PRO A 152 14.57 -18.75 6.88
C PRO A 152 14.87 -18.62 5.38
N ASP A 153 15.06 -17.38 4.92
CA ASP A 153 15.39 -17.05 3.53
C ASP A 153 16.73 -16.32 3.37
N GLY A 154 17.45 -16.08 4.47
CA GLY A 154 18.72 -15.35 4.51
C GLY A 154 18.57 -13.84 4.69
N TYR A 155 17.34 -13.33 4.78
CA TYR A 155 17.04 -11.94 5.04
C TYR A 155 16.40 -11.75 6.42
N ILE A 156 16.70 -10.63 7.07
CA ILE A 156 16.01 -10.21 8.30
C ILE A 156 14.52 -9.93 7.96
N ASP A 157 13.60 -10.62 8.63
CA ASP A 157 12.14 -10.62 8.38
C ASP A 157 11.57 -9.19 8.37
N THR A 158 11.89 -8.44 9.42
CA THR A 158 11.58 -7.02 9.59
C THR A 158 12.79 -6.28 10.16
N PHE A 159 13.27 -5.31 9.39
CA PHE A 159 14.34 -4.41 9.79
C PHE A 159 13.82 -2.97 9.93
N GLN A 160 14.14 -2.33 11.05
CA GLN A 160 13.84 -0.93 11.32
C GLN A 160 15.14 -0.15 11.51
N SER A 161 15.27 0.97 10.81
CA SER A 161 16.40 1.88 10.94
C SER A 161 15.94 3.16 11.64
N VAL A 162 16.69 3.61 12.64
CA VAL A 162 16.45 4.89 13.30
C VAL A 162 17.66 5.78 13.09
N HIS A 163 17.46 6.99 12.59
CA HIS A 163 18.53 7.98 12.44
C HIS A 163 18.46 9.08 13.49
N ALA A 164 19.61 9.65 13.88
CA ALA A 164 19.66 10.79 14.80
C ALA A 164 18.94 12.02 14.24
N GLY A 165 18.36 12.85 15.12
CA GLY A 165 17.65 14.07 14.74
C GLY A 165 16.21 13.88 14.26
N GLU A 166 15.63 14.96 13.76
CA GLU A 166 14.24 15.00 13.26
C GLU A 166 14.15 14.57 11.80
N GLY A 167 13.04 13.93 11.42
CA GLY A 167 12.75 13.55 10.04
C GLY A 167 12.33 14.75 9.19
N GLU A 168 12.60 14.70 7.89
CA GLU A 168 12.28 15.79 6.97
C GLU A 168 10.77 16.10 6.93
N GLU A 169 9.91 15.08 7.11
CA GLU A 169 8.46 15.22 7.13
C GLU A 169 7.93 16.12 8.26
N ALA A 170 8.73 16.31 9.31
CA ALA A 170 8.48 17.19 10.45
C ALA A 170 9.24 18.52 10.36
N GLY A 171 10.01 18.76 9.29
CA GLY A 171 10.83 19.94 9.06
C GLY A 171 12.34 19.70 9.21
N GLY A 172 12.77 18.49 9.58
CA GLY A 172 14.18 18.05 9.59
C GLY A 172 15.08 18.71 10.64
N GLY A 173 14.52 19.47 11.58
CA GLY A 173 15.25 20.08 12.68
C GLY A 173 16.47 20.89 12.22
N VAL A 174 17.66 20.51 12.71
CA VAL A 174 18.93 21.18 12.38
C VAL A 174 19.46 20.82 10.99
N LEU A 175 19.04 19.69 10.42
CA LEU A 175 19.40 19.25 9.07
C LEU A 175 18.49 19.89 8.01
N GLY A 176 17.26 20.27 8.38
CA GLY A 176 16.30 20.85 7.45
C GLY A 176 15.96 19.88 6.32
N THR A 177 16.11 20.31 5.07
CA THR A 177 15.87 19.46 3.89
C THR A 177 16.91 18.36 3.72
N ASP A 178 18.05 18.42 4.42
CA ASP A 178 19.08 17.40 4.34
C ASP A 178 18.78 16.20 5.28
N ALA A 179 17.67 16.26 6.04
CA ALA A 179 17.20 15.16 6.89
C ALA A 179 16.63 14.03 6.03
N ILE A 180 16.67 12.81 6.55
CA ILE A 180 16.00 11.67 5.90
C ILE A 180 14.47 11.80 6.14
N TRP A 181 13.69 11.60 5.08
CA TRP A 181 12.23 11.48 5.18
C TRP A 181 11.83 10.05 5.60
N SER A 182 10.97 9.89 6.61
CA SER A 182 10.52 8.56 7.08
C SER A 182 9.79 7.76 5.99
N HIS A 183 10.21 6.51 5.71
CA HIS A 183 9.56 5.66 4.71
C HIS A 183 9.84 4.15 4.88
N SER A 184 9.09 3.33 4.12
CA SER A 184 9.30 1.89 3.93
C SER A 184 9.70 1.60 2.48
N TRP A 185 10.80 0.86 2.26
CA TRP A 185 11.27 0.50 0.91
C TRP A 185 12.02 -0.85 0.88
N TYR A 186 12.57 -1.21 -0.29
CA TYR A 186 13.46 -2.36 -0.47
C TYR A 186 14.84 -1.89 -0.93
N ALA A 187 15.88 -2.16 -0.14
CA ALA A 187 17.24 -1.73 -0.44
C ALA A 187 17.83 -2.48 -1.65
N TYR A 188 18.45 -1.76 -2.58
CA TYR A 188 19.10 -2.34 -3.77
C TYR A 188 18.23 -3.33 -4.56
N TYR A 189 16.92 -3.06 -4.67
CA TYR A 189 16.00 -3.88 -5.48
C TYR A 189 16.45 -4.01 -6.95
N ASN A 190 17.23 -3.05 -7.45
CA ASN A 190 17.82 -3.09 -8.78
C ASN A 190 18.91 -4.17 -8.96
N LEU A 191 19.30 -4.89 -7.89
CA LEU A 191 20.26 -5.99 -7.90
C LEU A 191 19.61 -7.37 -7.72
N ILE A 192 18.28 -7.44 -7.65
CA ILE A 192 17.54 -8.71 -7.63
C ILE A 192 18.01 -9.62 -8.78
N GLY A 193 18.26 -10.89 -8.46
CA GLY A 193 18.79 -11.91 -9.37
C GLY A 193 20.32 -11.89 -9.53
N THR A 194 21.01 -10.85 -9.05
CA THR A 194 22.46 -10.70 -9.21
C THR A 194 23.22 -10.75 -7.88
N ASP A 195 22.67 -10.15 -6.83
CA ASP A 195 23.28 -10.02 -5.51
C ASP A 195 22.34 -10.45 -4.37
N GLY A 196 22.87 -10.62 -3.17
CA GLY A 196 22.17 -11.18 -2.00
C GLY A 196 22.80 -12.50 -1.52
N PRO A 197 22.16 -13.21 -0.56
CA PRO A 197 22.53 -14.56 -0.17
C PRO A 197 22.75 -15.48 -1.39
N ASP A 198 23.78 -16.33 -1.34
CA ASP A 198 24.16 -17.21 -2.46
C ASP A 198 23.00 -18.07 -3.00
N PHE A 199 22.08 -18.44 -2.11
CA PHE A 199 20.93 -19.29 -2.41
C PHE A 199 19.62 -18.52 -2.65
N ASN A 200 19.58 -17.21 -2.35
CA ASN A 200 18.39 -16.36 -2.47
C ASN A 200 18.80 -14.93 -2.83
N LYS A 201 18.95 -14.64 -4.13
CA LYS A 201 19.50 -13.36 -4.62
C LYS A 201 18.43 -12.31 -4.85
N LEU A 202 18.05 -11.59 -3.79
CA LEU A 202 17.04 -10.51 -3.87
C LEU A 202 17.65 -9.10 -3.76
N GLY A 203 18.96 -8.94 -3.90
CA GLY A 203 19.63 -7.67 -3.61
C GLY A 203 19.73 -7.42 -2.10
N GLY A 204 19.56 -6.17 -1.68
CA GLY A 204 19.67 -5.78 -0.26
C GLY A 204 21.07 -5.38 0.19
N VAL A 205 21.25 -5.33 1.51
CA VAL A 205 22.48 -4.95 2.20
C VAL A 205 22.92 -6.09 3.11
N GLN A 206 24.14 -6.60 2.93
CA GLN A 206 24.72 -7.57 3.86
C GLN A 206 25.06 -6.89 5.19
N VAL A 207 24.77 -7.55 6.32
CA VAL A 207 25.14 -7.05 7.65
C VAL A 207 26.60 -7.38 7.93
N GLY A 208 27.51 -6.44 7.67
CA GLY A 208 28.95 -6.68 7.82
C GLY A 208 29.43 -7.87 6.99
N ASP A 209 30.21 -8.74 7.61
CA ASP A 209 30.64 -10.03 7.02
C ASP A 209 29.76 -11.21 7.49
N SER A 210 28.54 -10.96 7.97
CA SER A 210 27.61 -12.02 8.43
C SER A 210 26.93 -12.76 7.28
N ASP A 211 26.27 -13.87 7.58
CA ASP A 211 25.48 -14.63 6.60
C ASP A 211 24.12 -13.97 6.26
N PHE A 212 23.75 -12.88 6.94
CA PHE A 212 22.40 -12.29 6.87
C PHE A 212 22.36 -10.95 6.13
N TRP A 213 21.23 -10.72 5.48
CA TRP A 213 20.99 -9.54 4.65
C TRP A 213 19.75 -8.77 5.09
N VAL A 214 19.72 -7.48 4.79
CA VAL A 214 18.55 -6.61 4.94
C VAL A 214 18.05 -6.26 3.55
N GLY A 215 16.84 -6.70 3.22
CA GLY A 215 16.17 -6.41 1.96
C GLY A 215 15.16 -5.27 2.14
N LYS A 216 13.98 -5.62 2.64
CA LYS A 216 12.96 -4.65 3.04
C LYS A 216 13.41 -3.93 4.31
N TYR A 217 13.24 -2.62 4.34
CA TYR A 217 13.52 -1.80 5.51
C TYR A 217 12.45 -0.74 5.71
N THR A 218 12.37 -0.26 6.94
CA THR A 218 11.69 0.98 7.28
C THR A 218 12.71 1.91 7.95
N ILE A 219 12.59 3.22 7.75
CA ILE A 219 13.48 4.21 8.38
C ILE A 219 12.66 5.32 9.04
N GLN A 220 13.04 5.70 10.27
CA GLN A 220 12.37 6.69 11.10
C GLN A 220 13.38 7.59 11.83
N PRO A 221 12.98 8.80 12.27
CA PRO A 221 13.85 9.68 13.05
C PRO A 221 13.93 9.30 14.53
N GLU A 222 14.90 9.90 15.22
CA GLU A 222 15.16 9.75 16.65
C GLU A 222 13.88 10.01 17.48
N ASN A 223 13.13 11.04 17.10
CA ASN A 223 11.88 11.44 17.74
C ASN A 223 10.63 10.77 17.16
N GLY A 224 10.78 9.66 16.42
CA GLY A 224 9.65 8.85 15.95
C GLY A 224 8.86 8.28 17.13
N GLY A 225 7.53 8.44 17.09
CA GLY A 225 6.62 7.89 18.09
C GLY A 225 5.98 6.57 17.68
N VAL A 226 5.27 5.90 18.60
CA VAL A 226 4.56 4.62 18.35
C VAL A 226 3.72 4.67 17.08
N GLY A 227 3.13 5.83 16.75
CA GLY A 227 2.30 5.97 15.57
C GLY A 227 3.04 5.76 14.25
N VAL A 228 4.25 6.31 14.09
CA VAL A 228 5.07 6.10 12.88
C VAL A 228 5.58 4.66 12.82
N PHE A 229 6.15 4.12 13.90
CA PHE A 229 6.65 2.74 13.91
C PHE A 229 5.55 1.70 13.62
N THR A 230 4.33 1.92 14.10
CA THR A 230 3.18 1.05 13.78
C THR A 230 2.68 1.25 12.34
N HIS A 231 2.74 2.46 11.80
CA HIS A 231 2.39 2.71 10.40
C HIS A 231 3.33 1.98 9.44
N GLU A 232 4.64 2.17 9.63
CA GLU A 232 5.66 1.58 8.76
C GLU A 232 5.63 0.05 8.82
N TYR A 233 5.39 -0.53 10.00
CA TYR A 233 5.20 -1.98 10.11
C TYR A 233 3.89 -2.47 9.47
N GLY A 234 2.88 -1.61 9.34
CA GLY A 234 1.70 -1.89 8.52
C GLY A 234 2.07 -2.22 7.07
N HIS A 235 3.07 -1.54 6.50
CA HIS A 235 3.60 -1.86 5.18
C HIS A 235 4.34 -3.19 5.15
N ASP A 236 5.05 -3.56 6.22
CA ASP A 236 5.67 -4.88 6.37
C ASP A 236 4.67 -6.04 6.30
N LEU A 237 3.46 -5.80 6.81
CA LEU A 237 2.34 -6.72 6.72
C LEU A 237 1.58 -6.66 5.37
N GLY A 238 2.00 -5.80 4.45
CA GLY A 238 1.45 -5.68 3.10
C GLY A 238 0.29 -4.68 2.94
N LEU A 239 0.06 -3.81 3.93
CA LEU A 239 -0.93 -2.73 3.78
C LEU A 239 -0.35 -1.56 2.96
N PRO A 240 -1.13 -0.96 2.05
CA PRO A 240 -0.71 0.24 1.33
C PRO A 240 -0.99 1.51 2.14
N ASP A 241 -0.38 2.62 1.73
CA ASP A 241 -0.83 3.95 2.14
C ASP A 241 -2.26 4.22 1.69
N LEU A 242 -3.05 4.78 2.60
CA LEU A 242 -4.44 5.18 2.37
C LEU A 242 -4.60 6.70 2.28
N TYR A 243 -3.55 7.49 2.55
CA TYR A 243 -3.50 8.91 2.21
C TYR A 243 -3.24 9.11 0.69
N ASP A 244 -3.29 10.35 0.23
CA ASP A 244 -2.98 10.69 -1.16
C ASP A 244 -1.45 10.84 -1.33
N THR A 245 -0.80 9.77 -1.78
CA THR A 245 0.65 9.68 -2.04
C THR A 245 1.11 10.56 -3.20
N SER A 246 0.17 11.09 -3.99
CA SER A 246 0.48 12.03 -5.06
C SER A 246 0.64 13.48 -4.56
N GLY A 247 0.63 13.75 -3.25
CA GLY A 247 0.75 15.12 -2.72
C GLY A 247 -0.57 15.89 -2.70
N GLY A 248 -1.69 15.16 -2.61
CA GLY A 248 -3.03 15.70 -2.32
C GLY A 248 -3.47 15.45 -0.88
N GLU A 249 -4.78 15.55 -0.63
CA GLU A 249 -5.40 15.01 0.58
C GLU A 249 -6.72 14.32 0.23
N ASN A 250 -7.07 13.26 0.95
CA ASN A 250 -8.34 12.58 0.79
C ASN A 250 -9.13 12.52 2.11
N GLY A 251 -10.32 11.92 2.08
CA GLY A 251 -11.21 11.82 3.23
C GLY A 251 -10.74 10.89 4.36
N THR A 252 -9.75 10.01 4.13
CA THR A 252 -9.29 9.06 5.16
C THR A 252 -8.76 9.78 6.40
N GLY A 253 -8.07 10.92 6.24
CA GLY A 253 -7.67 11.81 7.32
C GLY A 253 -7.10 11.07 8.53
N PHE A 254 -7.63 11.39 9.73
CA PHE A 254 -7.21 10.75 10.98
C PHE A 254 -7.91 9.40 11.27
N TRP A 255 -8.79 8.91 10.38
CA TRP A 255 -9.61 7.70 10.62
C TRP A 255 -8.82 6.39 10.65
N THR A 256 -7.61 6.34 10.11
CA THR A 256 -6.84 5.09 10.01
C THR A 256 -5.35 5.32 10.23
N LEU A 257 -4.72 4.32 10.86
CA LEU A 257 -3.26 4.16 10.95
C LEU A 257 -2.58 4.40 9.60
N MET A 258 -3.08 3.85 8.50
CA MET A 258 -2.45 3.93 7.17
C MET A 258 -2.68 5.29 6.48
N SER A 259 -3.05 6.32 7.24
CA SER A 259 -3.23 7.70 6.80
C SER A 259 -2.68 8.64 7.87
N SER A 260 -3.34 9.76 8.16
CA SER A 260 -2.89 10.68 9.21
C SER A 260 -3.12 10.14 10.62
N GLY A 261 -3.81 9.01 10.77
CA GLY A 261 -4.05 8.38 12.07
C GLY A 261 -2.78 7.91 12.79
N SER A 262 -1.67 7.72 12.07
CA SER A 262 -0.34 7.50 12.65
C SER A 262 0.21 8.73 13.39
N TRP A 263 -0.32 9.92 13.13
CA TRP A 263 0.17 11.18 13.71
C TRP A 263 -0.67 11.69 14.90
N LEU A 264 -1.47 10.84 15.52
CA LEU A 264 -2.32 11.23 16.64
C LEU A 264 -1.56 11.28 17.98
N ASP A 265 -2.27 11.74 19.02
CA ASP A 265 -1.80 11.77 20.40
C ASP A 265 -3.00 11.83 21.38
N ASP A 266 -2.72 12.11 22.65
CA ASP A 266 -3.74 12.32 23.69
C ASP A 266 -4.29 13.77 23.75
N GLY A 267 -3.97 14.64 22.78
CA GLY A 267 -4.33 16.05 22.73
C GLY A 267 -3.57 16.91 23.74
N LYS A 268 -2.28 16.63 23.97
CA LYS A 268 -1.48 17.27 25.02
C LYS A 268 -0.36 18.13 24.42
N ASP A 269 0.85 17.59 24.38
CA ASP A 269 2.08 18.32 24.13
C ASP A 269 2.94 17.69 23.02
N THR A 270 2.37 16.76 22.24
CA THR A 270 3.04 16.09 21.11
C THR A 270 2.06 15.80 19.98
N ILE A 271 2.57 15.39 18.82
CA ILE A 271 1.80 14.67 17.79
C ILE A 271 2.58 13.41 17.39
N GLY A 272 1.90 12.37 16.91
CA GLY A 272 2.50 11.10 16.47
C GLY A 272 3.01 10.17 17.57
N ASN A 273 2.87 10.54 18.84
CA ASN A 273 3.29 9.67 19.93
C ASN A 273 2.38 8.44 20.09
N LYS A 274 1.19 8.45 19.49
CA LYS A 274 0.19 7.38 19.53
C LYS A 274 -0.64 7.35 18.24
N SER A 275 -1.16 6.20 17.85
CA SER A 275 -1.97 6.06 16.64
C SER A 275 -3.48 6.01 16.91
N SER A 276 -4.29 6.20 15.86
CA SER A 276 -5.65 5.64 15.81
C SER A 276 -5.61 4.17 15.43
N HIS A 277 -6.78 3.54 15.52
CA HIS A 277 -6.97 2.17 15.13
C HIS A 277 -6.85 2.00 13.59
N MET A 278 -6.38 0.85 13.12
CA MET A 278 -6.58 0.40 11.73
C MET A 278 -8.07 0.30 11.43
N GLY A 279 -8.48 0.65 10.20
CA GLY A 279 -9.85 0.48 9.71
C GLY A 279 -10.23 -0.98 9.43
N ALA A 280 -11.52 -1.22 9.17
CA ALA A 280 -12.06 -2.54 8.92
C ALA A 280 -11.47 -3.18 7.66
N TRP A 281 -11.15 -2.39 6.65
CA TRP A 281 -10.58 -2.92 5.41
C TRP A 281 -9.18 -3.49 5.65
N GLU A 282 -8.33 -2.79 6.39
CA GLU A 282 -6.97 -3.17 6.76
C GLU A 282 -6.99 -4.45 7.60
N LYS A 283 -7.81 -4.48 8.66
CA LYS A 283 -7.99 -5.70 9.46
C LYS A 283 -8.51 -6.86 8.62
N PHE A 284 -9.36 -6.61 7.63
CA PHE A 284 -9.84 -7.65 6.74
C PHE A 284 -8.70 -8.21 5.87
N GLN A 285 -7.84 -7.36 5.31
CA GLN A 285 -6.67 -7.81 4.55
C GLN A 285 -5.74 -8.68 5.40
N LEU A 286 -5.53 -8.32 6.66
CA LEU A 286 -4.67 -9.05 7.60
C LEU A 286 -5.34 -10.29 8.23
N GLY A 287 -6.59 -10.60 7.90
CA GLY A 287 -7.34 -11.69 8.53
C GLY A 287 -7.70 -11.41 10.00
N TRP A 288 -7.59 -10.16 10.45
CA TRP A 288 -7.82 -9.71 11.82
C TRP A 288 -9.26 -9.24 12.09
N LEU A 289 -10.13 -9.19 11.09
CA LEU A 289 -11.49 -8.69 11.28
C LEU A 289 -12.52 -9.81 11.52
N ASP A 290 -13.36 -9.66 12.54
CA ASP A 290 -14.66 -10.35 12.61
C ASP A 290 -15.73 -9.52 11.89
N TYR A 291 -16.42 -10.09 10.89
CA TYR A 291 -17.32 -9.34 10.02
C TYR A 291 -18.58 -10.09 9.60
N GLU A 292 -19.64 -9.33 9.32
CA GLU A 292 -20.88 -9.83 8.70
C GLU A 292 -20.99 -9.38 7.23
N LEU A 293 -21.85 -10.07 6.47
CA LEU A 293 -22.14 -9.76 5.07
C LEU A 293 -23.60 -9.34 4.86
N ALA A 294 -23.79 -8.34 4.02
CA ALA A 294 -25.08 -7.95 3.45
C ALA A 294 -24.98 -7.85 1.92
N ARG A 295 -26.12 -7.62 1.25
CA ARG A 295 -26.18 -7.38 -0.19
C ARG A 295 -26.92 -6.08 -0.46
N ALA A 296 -26.43 -5.33 -1.44
CA ALA A 296 -27.08 -4.13 -1.93
C ALA A 296 -28.58 -4.37 -2.24
N GLY A 297 -29.41 -3.38 -1.93
CA GLY A 297 -30.85 -3.40 -2.18
C GLY A 297 -31.62 -4.53 -1.47
N THR A 298 -31.00 -5.27 -0.56
CA THR A 298 -31.61 -6.43 0.11
C THR A 298 -31.78 -6.15 1.59
N LYS A 299 -32.94 -6.49 2.14
CA LYS A 299 -33.21 -6.26 3.56
C LYS A 299 -32.46 -7.27 4.44
N SER A 300 -31.68 -6.78 5.40
CA SER A 300 -31.03 -7.56 6.46
C SER A 300 -30.82 -6.71 7.73
N VAL A 301 -30.55 -7.35 8.86
CA VAL A 301 -30.33 -6.70 10.16
C VAL A 301 -29.07 -7.27 10.79
N HIS A 302 -28.22 -6.39 11.30
CA HIS A 302 -26.87 -6.69 11.77
C HIS A 302 -26.60 -6.04 13.12
N LYS A 303 -25.63 -6.56 13.86
CA LYS A 303 -25.10 -5.92 15.07
C LYS A 303 -23.60 -5.77 14.93
N LEU A 304 -23.12 -4.53 15.05
CA LEU A 304 -21.69 -4.24 15.08
C LEU A 304 -21.25 -3.93 16.50
N GLY A 305 -20.25 -4.66 16.99
CA GLY A 305 -19.47 -4.28 18.15
C GLY A 305 -18.55 -3.09 17.84
N PRO A 306 -17.89 -2.53 18.87
CA PRO A 306 -16.81 -1.56 18.67
C PRO A 306 -15.72 -2.14 17.76
N MET A 307 -15.13 -1.30 16.91
CA MET A 307 -14.05 -1.69 16.00
C MET A 307 -12.77 -2.09 16.75
N GLU A 308 -12.58 -1.58 17.97
CA GLU A 308 -11.33 -1.63 18.73
C GLU A 308 -11.01 -3.01 19.31
N PHE A 309 -12.00 -3.90 19.47
CA PHE A 309 -11.76 -5.25 19.99
C PHE A 309 -12.91 -6.21 19.65
N ASN A 310 -12.59 -7.50 19.53
CA ASN A 310 -13.59 -8.54 19.32
C ASN A 310 -14.57 -8.63 20.49
N THR A 311 -15.86 -8.67 20.15
CA THR A 311 -16.93 -8.95 21.11
C THR A 311 -17.68 -10.22 20.70
N LYS A 312 -18.92 -10.40 21.18
CA LYS A 312 -19.82 -11.42 20.63
C LYS A 312 -20.43 -11.01 19.28
N GLN A 313 -20.30 -9.76 18.90
CA GLN A 313 -20.80 -9.20 17.65
C GLN A 313 -19.62 -8.85 16.76
N ALA A 314 -19.83 -8.94 15.45
CA ALA A 314 -18.85 -8.57 14.44
C ALA A 314 -18.39 -7.11 14.57
N GLN A 315 -17.15 -6.84 14.18
CA GLN A 315 -16.57 -5.49 14.15
C GLN A 315 -16.97 -4.73 12.87
N GLY A 316 -17.08 -5.44 11.75
CA GLY A 316 -17.39 -4.85 10.43
C GLY A 316 -18.61 -5.45 9.74
N LEU A 317 -19.19 -4.69 8.81
CA LEU A 317 -20.24 -5.14 7.88
C LEU A 317 -19.83 -4.80 6.45
N PHE A 318 -19.73 -5.81 5.59
CA PHE A 318 -19.50 -5.62 4.15
C PHE A 318 -20.84 -5.75 3.41
N VAL A 319 -21.25 -4.69 2.73
CA VAL A 319 -22.40 -4.71 1.82
C VAL A 319 -21.89 -4.92 0.41
N ILE A 320 -22.12 -6.11 -0.13
CA ILE A 320 -21.70 -6.49 -1.48
C ILE A 320 -22.53 -5.72 -2.52
N LEU A 321 -21.86 -4.95 -3.38
CA LEU A 321 -22.47 -4.18 -4.46
C LEU A 321 -22.42 -4.95 -5.78
N PRO A 322 -23.26 -4.59 -6.78
CA PRO A 322 -23.06 -5.03 -8.15
C PRO A 322 -21.66 -4.64 -8.64
N GLN A 323 -21.05 -5.48 -9.48
CA GLN A 323 -19.74 -5.17 -10.03
C GLN A 323 -19.79 -3.91 -10.91
N LYS A 324 -18.77 -3.06 -10.79
CA LYS A 324 -18.61 -1.85 -11.61
C LYS A 324 -17.96 -2.21 -12.94
N PRO A 325 -18.60 -1.92 -14.07
CA PRO A 325 -17.93 -1.95 -15.35
C PRO A 325 -16.98 -0.74 -15.46
N VAL A 326 -15.73 -1.01 -15.81
CA VAL A 326 -14.74 0.00 -16.19
C VAL A 326 -14.25 -0.32 -17.58
N THR A 327 -14.49 0.63 -18.47
CA THR A 327 -14.01 0.58 -19.85
C THR A 327 -12.54 0.98 -19.89
N VAL A 328 -11.68 0.07 -20.32
CA VAL A 328 -10.24 0.29 -20.49
C VAL A 328 -9.94 0.40 -21.99
N HIS A 329 -9.24 1.46 -22.39
CA HIS A 329 -8.66 1.57 -23.72
C HIS A 329 -7.28 0.90 -23.71
N ILE A 330 -7.08 -0.06 -24.61
CA ILE A 330 -5.87 -0.87 -24.75
C ILE A 330 -5.00 -0.27 -25.85
N ALA A 331 -5.56 -0.13 -27.06
CA ALA A 331 -4.95 0.53 -28.21
C ALA A 331 -6.03 0.70 -29.29
N ASP A 332 -5.80 1.56 -30.28
CA ASP A 332 -6.59 1.53 -31.51
C ASP A 332 -6.05 0.43 -32.45
N PRO A 333 -6.90 -0.32 -33.19
CA PRO A 333 -6.44 -1.27 -34.22
C PRO A 333 -5.52 -0.60 -35.25
N PHE A 334 -4.54 -1.34 -35.78
CA PHE A 334 -3.68 -0.79 -36.84
C PHE A 334 -4.48 -0.60 -38.13
N GLU A 335 -5.24 -1.63 -38.51
CA GLU A 335 -6.20 -1.60 -39.61
C GLU A 335 -7.54 -2.22 -39.16
N GLY A 336 -8.63 -1.89 -39.84
CA GLY A 336 -9.95 -2.44 -39.50
C GLY A 336 -10.50 -1.91 -38.16
N SER A 337 -11.08 -2.83 -37.39
CA SER A 337 -11.82 -2.57 -36.15
C SER A 337 -11.40 -3.46 -34.98
N LYS A 338 -10.52 -4.44 -35.21
CA LYS A 338 -10.11 -5.44 -34.22
C LYS A 338 -8.64 -5.80 -34.35
N PHE A 339 -8.07 -6.37 -33.29
CA PHE A 339 -6.75 -7.00 -33.28
C PHE A 339 -6.71 -8.14 -32.26
N TYR A 340 -5.65 -8.95 -32.29
CA TYR A 340 -5.40 -10.00 -31.29
C TYR A 340 -4.61 -9.43 -30.11
N PHE A 341 -5.04 -9.71 -28.89
CA PHE A 341 -4.42 -9.24 -27.66
C PHE A 341 -4.08 -10.38 -26.71
N SER A 342 -2.87 -10.38 -26.17
CA SER A 342 -2.37 -11.40 -25.23
C SER A 342 -3.01 -11.36 -23.85
N GLY A 343 -3.57 -10.23 -23.43
CA GLY A 343 -3.73 -9.92 -22.00
C GLY A 343 -2.45 -9.34 -21.39
N SER A 344 -2.57 -8.75 -20.21
CA SER A 344 -1.49 -8.00 -19.56
C SER A 344 -1.60 -8.05 -18.02
N ALA A 345 -1.65 -9.25 -17.46
CA ALA A 345 -1.73 -9.47 -16.02
C ALA A 345 -0.52 -10.27 -15.56
N ASN A 346 -0.37 -10.45 -14.24
CA ASN A 346 0.71 -11.23 -13.65
C ASN A 346 0.47 -12.73 -13.85
N ASN A 347 1.55 -13.51 -13.87
CA ASN A 347 1.58 -14.97 -13.94
C ASN A 347 0.85 -15.56 -15.17
N LEU A 348 0.95 -14.90 -16.32
CA LEU A 348 0.33 -15.38 -17.56
C LEU A 348 1.21 -16.38 -18.31
N ARG A 349 0.56 -17.32 -19.01
CA ARG A 349 1.16 -18.28 -19.94
C ARG A 349 0.24 -18.44 -21.15
N ASN A 350 -0.01 -17.36 -21.87
CA ASN A 350 -1.04 -17.29 -22.91
C ASN A 350 -0.45 -17.63 -24.28
N GLN A 351 -1.17 -18.44 -25.07
CA GLN A 351 -0.78 -18.82 -26.42
C GLN A 351 -1.93 -18.64 -27.41
N MET A 352 -1.61 -18.26 -28.65
CA MET A 352 -2.49 -18.21 -29.80
C MET A 352 -1.85 -18.99 -30.95
N THR A 353 -2.44 -20.11 -31.37
CA THR A 353 -1.81 -21.03 -32.34
C THR A 353 -2.77 -21.50 -33.44
N LYS A 354 -2.23 -21.79 -34.63
CA LYS A 354 -2.99 -22.28 -35.78
C LYS A 354 -2.11 -23.17 -36.66
N ALA A 355 -2.73 -24.14 -37.32
CA ALA A 355 -2.04 -25.04 -38.24
C ALA A 355 -1.86 -24.39 -39.62
N PHE A 356 -0.65 -24.46 -40.15
CA PHE A 356 -0.28 -24.05 -41.51
C PHE A 356 0.44 -25.20 -42.23
N THR A 357 0.44 -25.16 -43.55
CA THR A 357 1.26 -26.00 -44.42
C THR A 357 2.28 -25.11 -45.12
N LEU A 358 3.51 -25.14 -44.65
CA LEU A 358 4.56 -24.21 -45.09
C LEU A 358 5.39 -24.80 -46.24
N GLY A 359 5.65 -23.99 -47.25
CA GLY A 359 6.60 -24.27 -48.33
C GLY A 359 8.02 -23.79 -47.99
N ALA A 360 8.99 -24.18 -48.81
CA ALA A 360 10.36 -23.69 -48.67
C ALA A 360 10.43 -22.16 -48.81
N GLY A 361 11.15 -21.50 -47.90
CA GLY A 361 11.30 -20.04 -47.87
C GLY A 361 10.07 -19.29 -47.40
N ALA A 362 9.16 -19.95 -46.66
CA ALA A 362 8.04 -19.27 -46.03
C ALA A 362 8.51 -18.20 -45.05
N THR A 363 7.74 -17.12 -44.95
CA THR A 363 7.92 -16.03 -43.99
C THR A 363 6.62 -15.71 -43.28
N LEU A 364 6.73 -15.04 -42.14
CA LEU A 364 5.64 -14.38 -41.44
C LEU A 364 5.93 -12.89 -41.32
N ALA A 365 4.90 -12.06 -41.47
CA ALA A 365 4.94 -10.64 -41.10
C ALA A 365 3.65 -10.24 -40.38
N ALA A 366 3.73 -9.28 -39.47
CA ALA A 366 2.59 -8.74 -38.73
C ALA A 366 2.85 -7.30 -38.31
N LYS A 367 1.78 -6.58 -37.96
CA LYS A 367 1.85 -5.37 -37.15
C LYS A 367 1.73 -5.75 -35.69
N VAL A 368 2.62 -5.23 -34.86
CA VAL A 368 2.60 -5.47 -33.42
C VAL A 368 2.71 -4.17 -32.63
N ASN A 369 2.04 -4.10 -31.50
CA ASN A 369 2.18 -3.04 -30.51
C ASN A 369 2.33 -3.70 -29.14
N TYR A 370 3.29 -3.24 -28.33
CA TYR A 370 3.57 -3.89 -27.05
C TYR A 370 4.26 -2.97 -26.05
N GLY A 371 3.97 -3.25 -24.78
CA GLY A 371 4.68 -2.79 -23.61
C GLY A 371 4.87 -3.99 -22.70
N ILE A 372 6.10 -4.43 -22.51
CA ILE A 372 6.48 -5.70 -21.89
C ILE A 372 7.66 -5.43 -20.96
N GLU A 373 7.59 -5.90 -19.71
CA GLU A 373 8.64 -5.69 -18.72
C GLU A 373 9.97 -6.35 -19.15
N GLU A 374 11.04 -5.56 -19.22
CA GLU A 374 12.34 -6.03 -19.70
C GLU A 374 12.99 -6.97 -18.69
N GLY A 375 13.39 -8.17 -19.13
CA GLY A 375 14.06 -9.17 -18.29
C GLY A 375 13.12 -10.06 -17.46
N TYR A 376 11.80 -9.86 -17.55
CA TYR A 376 10.82 -10.61 -16.75
C TYR A 376 9.66 -11.16 -17.59
N ASP A 377 9.09 -10.32 -18.47
CA ASP A 377 7.97 -10.67 -19.34
C ASP A 377 8.42 -10.85 -20.79
N TYR A 378 7.75 -11.74 -21.54
CA TYR A 378 8.16 -12.04 -22.91
C TYR A 378 7.00 -12.35 -23.85
N ALA A 379 7.05 -11.79 -25.06
CA ALA A 379 6.36 -12.33 -26.21
C ALA A 379 7.31 -13.16 -27.09
N ASN A 380 6.82 -14.28 -27.64
CA ASN A 380 7.57 -15.10 -28.59
C ASN A 380 6.69 -15.48 -29.79
N LEU A 381 7.29 -15.54 -30.98
CA LEU A 381 6.78 -16.39 -32.06
C LEU A 381 7.15 -17.85 -31.73
N ILE A 382 6.18 -18.76 -31.78
CA ILE A 382 6.35 -20.17 -31.45
C ILE A 382 5.95 -21.07 -32.62
N ALA A 383 6.66 -22.18 -32.79
CA ALA A 383 6.37 -23.20 -33.79
C ALA A 383 6.45 -24.61 -33.20
N SER A 384 5.59 -25.51 -33.69
CA SER A 384 5.61 -26.93 -33.36
C SER A 384 5.42 -27.79 -34.61
N THR A 385 6.26 -28.81 -34.74
CA THR A 385 6.25 -29.77 -35.88
C THR A 385 5.76 -31.16 -35.46
N ASP A 386 5.36 -31.34 -34.20
CA ASP A 386 4.93 -32.61 -33.60
C ASP A 386 3.49 -32.55 -33.07
N GLY A 387 2.69 -31.60 -33.56
CA GLY A 387 1.28 -31.47 -33.18
C GLY A 387 1.08 -30.82 -31.81
N GLY A 388 2.05 -30.02 -31.34
CA GLY A 388 1.97 -29.24 -30.11
C GLY A 388 2.54 -29.95 -28.88
N ALA A 389 3.22 -31.09 -29.07
CA ALA A 389 3.88 -31.81 -27.97
C ALA A 389 5.14 -31.07 -27.50
N THR A 390 5.87 -30.44 -28.43
CA THR A 390 6.98 -29.54 -28.13
C THR A 390 6.87 -28.24 -28.94
N TRP A 391 7.43 -27.16 -28.39
CA TRP A 391 7.39 -25.83 -28.97
C TRP A 391 8.79 -25.23 -29.02
N ALA A 392 9.18 -24.72 -30.19
CA ALA A 392 10.38 -23.92 -30.39
C ALA A 392 10.02 -22.44 -30.46
N THR A 393 10.84 -21.56 -29.89
CA THR A 393 10.76 -20.11 -30.16
C THR A 393 11.45 -19.81 -31.49
N VAL A 394 10.87 -18.91 -32.29
CA VAL A 394 11.36 -18.55 -33.62
C VAL A 394 11.91 -17.12 -33.57
N PRO A 395 13.15 -16.88 -34.05
CA PRO A 395 13.71 -15.54 -34.12
C PRO A 395 12.86 -14.60 -34.99
N THR A 396 12.68 -13.37 -34.52
CA THR A 396 12.04 -12.28 -35.28
C THR A 396 13.01 -11.09 -35.38
N ASN A 397 12.69 -10.09 -36.21
CA ASN A 397 13.46 -8.82 -36.23
C ASN A 397 13.35 -8.02 -34.91
N LEU A 398 12.43 -8.39 -34.01
CA LEU A 398 12.19 -7.72 -32.73
C LEU A 398 12.66 -8.55 -31.53
N SER A 399 13.24 -9.73 -31.76
CA SER A 399 13.79 -10.55 -30.68
C SER A 399 15.02 -9.86 -30.08
N ASN A 400 14.85 -9.27 -28.90
CA ASN A 400 15.82 -8.41 -28.22
C ASN A 400 16.22 -8.91 -26.82
N SER A 401 15.47 -9.85 -26.25
CA SER A 401 15.75 -10.29 -24.88
C SER A 401 17.08 -11.02 -24.74
N THR A 402 17.75 -10.73 -23.63
CA THR A 402 18.99 -11.43 -23.22
C THR A 402 18.72 -12.61 -22.28
N VAL A 403 17.49 -12.73 -21.78
CA VAL A 403 17.08 -13.73 -20.79
C VAL A 403 16.27 -14.85 -21.45
N GLU A 404 15.18 -14.51 -22.17
CA GLU A 404 14.36 -15.50 -22.87
C GLU A 404 14.80 -15.65 -24.32
N ALA A 405 15.04 -16.90 -24.75
CA ALA A 405 15.48 -17.19 -26.10
C ALA A 405 14.46 -16.71 -27.15
N ASN A 406 14.89 -15.78 -28.01
CA ASN A 406 14.05 -15.10 -29.02
C ASN A 406 12.87 -14.29 -28.44
N GLY A 407 12.95 -13.90 -27.16
CA GLY A 407 11.97 -13.04 -26.50
C GLY A 407 11.92 -11.63 -27.09
N ILE A 408 10.71 -11.09 -27.16
CA ILE A 408 10.42 -9.68 -27.41
C ILE A 408 10.02 -9.06 -26.07
N GLU A 409 10.71 -8.00 -25.67
CA GLU A 409 10.49 -7.23 -24.44
C GLU A 409 10.64 -5.71 -24.71
N GLY A 410 10.30 -4.88 -23.72
CA GLY A 410 10.35 -3.42 -23.80
C GLY A 410 9.10 -2.79 -24.42
N PHE A 411 9.24 -1.57 -24.97
CA PHE A 411 8.11 -0.79 -25.51
C PHE A 411 8.29 -0.48 -27.00
N SER A 412 7.26 -0.74 -27.80
CA SER A 412 7.27 -0.40 -29.24
C SER A 412 6.88 1.06 -29.53
N GLY A 413 6.21 1.73 -28.60
CA GLY A 413 5.73 3.11 -28.77
C GLY A 413 4.62 3.27 -29.82
N GLY A 414 3.90 2.19 -30.12
CA GLY A 414 2.88 2.09 -31.17
C GLY A 414 3.06 0.87 -32.07
N TRP A 415 2.28 0.82 -33.16
CA TRP A 415 2.32 -0.30 -34.12
C TRP A 415 3.59 -0.28 -34.98
N ILE A 416 4.38 -1.36 -34.91
CA ILE A 416 5.61 -1.57 -35.66
C ILE A 416 5.59 -2.88 -36.45
N ASP A 417 6.52 -3.06 -37.39
CA ASP A 417 6.64 -4.26 -38.21
C ASP A 417 7.39 -5.39 -37.51
N LEU A 418 6.73 -6.54 -37.38
CA LEU A 418 7.33 -7.81 -37.02
C LEU A 418 7.47 -8.68 -38.27
N THR A 419 8.64 -9.29 -38.45
CA THR A 419 8.97 -10.22 -39.53
C THR A 419 9.75 -11.40 -38.99
N ALA A 420 9.52 -12.58 -39.56
CA ALA A 420 10.23 -13.80 -39.21
C ALA A 420 10.51 -14.66 -40.45
N ASP A 421 11.71 -15.22 -40.51
CA ASP A 421 12.04 -16.28 -41.48
C ASP A 421 11.54 -17.62 -40.95
N LEU A 422 10.72 -18.31 -41.75
CA LEU A 422 10.21 -19.65 -41.43
C LEU A 422 10.84 -20.72 -42.32
N SER A 423 11.95 -20.42 -43.01
CA SER A 423 12.59 -21.35 -43.94
C SER A 423 13.01 -22.68 -43.32
N ALA A 424 13.22 -22.71 -41.99
CA ALA A 424 13.52 -23.92 -41.22
C ALA A 424 12.31 -24.88 -41.06
N TYR A 425 11.09 -24.42 -41.37
CA TYR A 425 9.85 -25.15 -41.18
C TYR A 425 9.19 -25.46 -42.53
N THR A 426 8.85 -26.73 -42.77
CA THR A 426 8.16 -27.17 -44.00
C THR A 426 7.11 -28.22 -43.68
N GLY A 427 6.08 -28.32 -44.51
CA GLY A 427 4.96 -29.24 -44.26
C GLY A 427 4.03 -28.70 -43.17
N SER A 428 3.38 -29.60 -42.43
CA SER A 428 2.41 -29.20 -41.40
C SER A 428 3.11 -28.68 -40.15
N VAL A 429 2.76 -27.45 -39.75
CA VAL A 429 3.38 -26.73 -38.63
C VAL A 429 2.25 -26.04 -37.85
N LEU A 430 2.23 -26.17 -36.53
CA LEU A 430 1.48 -25.25 -35.68
C LEU A 430 2.35 -24.02 -35.45
N LEU A 431 1.84 -22.85 -35.80
CA LEU A 431 2.53 -21.57 -35.67
C LEU A 431 1.66 -20.64 -34.82
N GLY A 432 2.28 -19.75 -34.05
CA GLY A 432 1.54 -18.87 -33.16
C GLY A 432 2.39 -17.95 -32.31
N PHE A 433 1.77 -17.31 -31.34
CA PHE A 433 2.46 -16.44 -30.39
C PHE A 433 2.24 -16.93 -28.97
N ARG A 434 3.24 -16.72 -28.11
CA ARG A 434 3.18 -16.93 -26.65
C ARG A 434 3.47 -15.63 -25.94
N TYR A 435 2.73 -15.34 -24.88
CA TYR A 435 3.02 -14.27 -23.93
C TYR A 435 3.16 -14.88 -22.53
N THR A 436 4.27 -14.61 -21.86
CA THR A 436 4.55 -15.03 -20.49
C THR A 436 4.80 -13.81 -19.63
N SER A 437 4.23 -13.80 -18.42
CA SER A 437 4.53 -12.77 -17.43
C SER A 437 4.82 -13.35 -16.04
N ASP A 438 5.57 -12.58 -15.25
CA ASP A 438 5.95 -12.92 -13.88
C ASP A 438 4.93 -12.44 -12.83
N GLY A 439 5.27 -12.48 -11.55
CA GLY A 439 4.41 -12.02 -10.45
C GLY A 439 4.39 -10.50 -10.23
N GLY A 440 5.23 -9.76 -10.96
CA GLY A 440 5.61 -8.37 -10.72
C GLY A 440 4.83 -7.35 -11.54
N VAL A 441 5.54 -6.52 -12.32
CA VAL A 441 4.97 -5.35 -12.98
C VAL A 441 4.44 -5.73 -14.36
N ASN A 442 3.17 -5.45 -14.61
CA ASN A 442 2.55 -5.67 -15.91
C ASN A 442 2.32 -4.35 -16.67
N PHE A 443 2.70 -4.32 -17.95
CA PHE A 443 2.46 -3.17 -18.85
C PHE A 443 1.30 -3.44 -19.82
N ASP A 444 1.43 -3.05 -21.09
CA ASP A 444 0.36 -3.10 -22.09
C ASP A 444 0.10 -4.52 -22.62
N GLY A 445 1.06 -5.44 -22.45
CA GLY A 445 1.04 -6.78 -23.05
C GLY A 445 1.46 -6.77 -24.52
N PHE A 446 0.99 -7.74 -25.30
CA PHE A 446 1.35 -7.95 -26.70
C PHE A 446 0.13 -7.98 -27.62
N MET A 447 0.17 -7.16 -28.67
CA MET A 447 -0.92 -6.95 -29.62
C MET A 447 -0.46 -7.30 -31.03
N ILE A 448 -1.34 -7.93 -31.82
CA ILE A 448 -1.03 -8.40 -33.18
C ILE A 448 -2.16 -8.03 -34.13
N ASP A 449 -1.83 -7.42 -35.25
CA ASP A 449 -2.75 -7.08 -36.33
C ASP A 449 -2.09 -7.33 -37.70
N GLU A 450 -2.88 -7.38 -38.76
CA GLU A 450 -2.43 -7.61 -40.15
C GLU A 450 -1.43 -8.78 -40.29
N LEU A 451 -1.74 -9.92 -39.67
CA LEU A 451 -0.88 -11.10 -39.65
C LEU A 451 -0.89 -11.81 -41.01
N THR A 452 0.29 -11.98 -41.60
CA THR A 452 0.50 -12.63 -42.88
C THR A 452 1.46 -13.80 -42.74
N VAL A 453 1.09 -14.93 -43.36
CA VAL A 453 1.95 -16.10 -43.52
C VAL A 453 2.00 -16.44 -45.00
N THR A 454 3.18 -16.72 -45.53
CA THR A 454 3.37 -17.02 -46.95
C THR A 454 2.38 -18.08 -47.45
N GLY A 455 1.57 -17.73 -48.45
CA GLY A 455 0.57 -18.63 -49.05
C GLY A 455 -0.82 -18.59 -48.40
N TYR A 456 -1.03 -17.72 -47.41
CA TYR A 456 -2.29 -17.54 -46.68
C TYR A 456 -2.77 -16.08 -46.79
N PRO A 457 -4.10 -15.82 -46.68
CA PRO A 457 -4.61 -14.45 -46.64
C PRO A 457 -4.16 -13.72 -45.37
N THR A 458 -4.07 -12.41 -45.44
CA THR A 458 -3.86 -11.55 -44.26
C THR A 458 -5.02 -11.70 -43.28
N ASP A 459 -4.68 -11.69 -42.00
CA ASP A 459 -5.60 -11.86 -40.88
C ASP A 459 -5.43 -10.71 -39.88
N GLY A 460 -6.31 -9.71 -39.98
CA GLY A 460 -6.45 -8.60 -39.03
C GLY A 460 -7.56 -8.83 -38.00
N ALA A 461 -7.85 -10.07 -37.60
CA ALA A 461 -8.85 -10.40 -36.56
C ALA A 461 -10.32 -10.01 -36.86
N GLU A 462 -10.64 -9.59 -38.08
CA GLU A 462 -12.00 -9.15 -38.46
C GLU A 462 -13.02 -10.29 -38.56
N ALA A 463 -12.55 -11.52 -38.76
CA ALA A 463 -13.35 -12.73 -38.79
C ALA A 463 -12.64 -13.86 -38.03
N ASP A 464 -13.38 -14.90 -37.63
CA ASP A 464 -12.78 -16.08 -37.04
C ASP A 464 -11.90 -16.81 -38.06
N ALA A 465 -10.59 -16.66 -37.88
CA ALA A 465 -9.58 -17.29 -38.71
C ALA A 465 -9.21 -18.71 -38.24
N GLY A 466 -9.84 -19.25 -37.20
CA GLY A 466 -9.58 -20.60 -36.70
C GLY A 466 -8.33 -20.72 -35.81
N TRP A 467 -8.02 -19.66 -35.04
CA TRP A 467 -6.98 -19.70 -34.02
C TRP A 467 -7.45 -20.46 -32.77
N THR A 468 -6.51 -21.15 -32.12
CA THR A 468 -6.70 -21.82 -30.83
C THR A 468 -5.99 -21.03 -29.74
N TYR A 469 -6.72 -20.69 -28.67
CA TYR A 469 -6.19 -19.97 -27.52
C TYR A 469 -5.97 -20.91 -26.34
N THR A 470 -4.78 -20.86 -25.73
CA THR A 470 -4.44 -21.66 -24.54
C THR A 470 -3.82 -20.77 -23.46
N PRO A 471 -4.45 -20.61 -22.29
CA PRO A 471 -5.80 -21.05 -21.95
C PRO A 471 -6.86 -20.33 -22.82
N ALA A 472 -8.10 -20.82 -22.81
CA ALA A 472 -9.18 -20.30 -23.66
C ALA A 472 -9.52 -18.81 -23.38
N ASN A 473 -9.16 -18.30 -22.20
CA ASN A 473 -9.31 -16.90 -21.79
C ASN A 473 -8.01 -16.09 -21.93
N GLY A 474 -6.97 -16.64 -22.57
CA GLY A 474 -5.69 -15.97 -22.78
C GLY A 474 -5.74 -14.95 -23.92
N PHE A 475 -5.05 -15.27 -25.01
CA PHE A 475 -5.16 -14.47 -26.23
C PHE A 475 -6.62 -14.38 -26.70
N ARG A 476 -7.02 -13.22 -27.22
CA ARG A 476 -8.37 -12.99 -27.73
C ARG A 476 -8.41 -11.88 -28.78
N VAL A 477 -9.50 -11.85 -29.55
CA VAL A 477 -9.81 -10.72 -30.43
C VAL A 477 -10.47 -9.61 -29.63
N THR A 478 -10.02 -8.37 -29.82
CA THR A 478 -10.53 -7.18 -29.13
C THR A 478 -10.71 -6.02 -30.10
N THR A 479 -11.61 -5.09 -29.80
CA THR A 479 -11.72 -3.81 -30.54
C THR A 479 -10.75 -2.76 -30.00
N GLY A 480 -9.90 -3.12 -29.05
CA GLY A 480 -8.99 -2.19 -28.38
C GLY A 480 -9.61 -1.44 -27.22
N THR A 481 -10.87 -1.73 -26.89
CA THR A 481 -11.57 -1.19 -25.73
C THR A 481 -12.33 -2.34 -25.08
N GLU A 482 -12.12 -2.55 -23.79
CA GLU A 482 -12.71 -3.66 -23.06
C GLU A 482 -13.32 -3.21 -21.75
N ASP A 483 -14.51 -3.74 -21.44
CA ASP A 483 -15.12 -3.58 -20.12
C ASP A 483 -14.59 -4.64 -19.17
N LYS A 484 -13.95 -4.21 -18.09
CA LYS A 484 -13.59 -5.05 -16.96
C LYS A 484 -14.59 -4.83 -15.83
N LEU A 485 -15.01 -5.92 -15.19
CA LEU A 485 -15.92 -5.88 -14.04
C LEU A 485 -15.10 -5.92 -12.75
N TYR A 486 -15.28 -4.91 -11.92
CA TYR A 486 -14.58 -4.77 -10.63
C TYR A 486 -15.56 -4.93 -9.46
N SER A 487 -15.12 -5.61 -8.42
CA SER A 487 -15.90 -5.77 -7.19
C SER A 487 -15.91 -4.49 -6.37
N GLN A 488 -17.02 -4.22 -5.70
CA GLN A 488 -17.17 -3.05 -4.85
C GLN A 488 -18.01 -3.36 -3.61
N TYR A 489 -17.75 -2.63 -2.53
CA TYR A 489 -18.37 -2.87 -1.23
C TYR A 489 -18.57 -1.57 -0.47
N TYR A 490 -19.69 -1.45 0.27
CA TYR A 490 -19.69 -0.56 1.43
C TYR A 490 -19.11 -1.34 2.63
N VAL A 491 -18.13 -0.76 3.30
CA VAL A 491 -17.48 -1.32 4.49
C VAL A 491 -17.85 -0.46 5.67
N ALA A 492 -18.72 -0.96 6.54
CA ALA A 492 -19.24 -0.22 7.68
C ALA A 492 -18.63 -0.71 8.99
N GLU A 493 -18.23 0.23 9.86
CA GLU A 493 -17.60 -0.03 11.15
C GLU A 493 -18.14 0.92 12.22
N TYR A 494 -18.19 0.45 13.47
CA TYR A 494 -18.64 1.25 14.61
C TYR A 494 -17.44 1.80 15.37
N ARG A 495 -17.08 3.06 15.10
CA ARG A 495 -15.97 3.77 15.74
C ARG A 495 -16.40 4.36 17.07
N THR A 496 -15.59 4.15 18.10
CA THR A 496 -15.80 4.71 19.43
C THR A 496 -14.51 5.35 19.95
N TYR A 497 -14.51 5.84 21.19
CA TYR A 497 -13.30 6.39 21.82
C TYR A 497 -12.73 5.40 22.84
N LYS A 498 -12.34 4.21 22.37
CA LYS A 498 -11.77 3.14 23.21
C LYS A 498 -10.39 2.75 22.69
N GLY A 499 -9.57 2.12 23.55
CA GLY A 499 -8.26 1.64 23.15
C GLY A 499 -7.40 2.74 22.51
N TYR A 500 -6.75 2.44 21.40
CA TYR A 500 -6.02 3.40 20.58
C TYR A 500 -6.94 4.43 19.90
N ASP A 501 -8.17 4.06 19.53
CA ASP A 501 -9.15 4.99 18.96
C ASP A 501 -9.67 6.04 19.97
N SER A 502 -9.31 5.95 21.25
CA SER A 502 -9.54 7.07 22.18
C SER A 502 -8.86 8.36 21.72
N THR A 503 -7.78 8.24 20.95
CA THR A 503 -7.06 9.38 20.36
C THR A 503 -7.94 10.16 19.38
N LEU A 504 -8.93 9.57 18.71
CA LEU A 504 -9.82 10.32 17.82
C LEU A 504 -10.59 11.45 18.53
N LYS A 505 -10.76 11.35 19.85
CA LYS A 505 -11.45 12.38 20.63
C LYS A 505 -10.62 13.64 20.85
N THR A 506 -9.29 13.52 20.88
CA THR A 506 -8.39 14.57 21.39
C THR A 506 -7.15 14.79 20.53
N GLY A 507 -6.72 13.79 19.80
CA GLY A 507 -5.52 13.78 18.98
C GLY A 507 -5.61 14.56 17.68
N PRO A 508 -6.72 14.49 16.88
CA PRO A 508 -6.78 15.20 15.61
C PRO A 508 -6.42 16.68 15.78
N TYR A 509 -5.58 17.19 14.89
CA TYR A 509 -4.94 18.49 15.08
C TYR A 509 -4.85 19.32 13.79
N TYR A 510 -4.63 20.62 13.95
CA TYR A 510 -4.41 21.54 12.85
C TYR A 510 -3.40 22.64 13.19
N PHE A 511 -2.45 22.89 12.29
CA PHE A 511 -1.49 24.00 12.35
C PHE A 511 -2.17 25.35 12.08
N GLY A 512 -2.81 25.89 13.12
CA GLY A 512 -3.63 27.09 13.03
C GLY A 512 -2.85 28.41 13.05
N TYR A 513 -1.55 28.39 13.35
CA TYR A 513 -0.79 29.60 13.73
C TYR A 513 0.43 29.91 12.85
N LEU A 514 0.51 29.34 11.65
CA LEU A 514 1.67 29.44 10.75
C LEU A 514 2.10 30.87 10.34
N ASN A 515 1.25 31.88 10.54
CA ASN A 515 1.61 33.29 10.32
C ASN A 515 2.29 33.95 11.54
N ASN A 516 2.35 33.25 12.67
CA ASN A 516 3.03 33.69 13.88
C ASN A 516 4.33 32.87 14.01
N PRO A 517 5.51 33.50 13.87
CA PRO A 517 6.79 32.79 13.90
C PRO A 517 7.10 32.14 15.26
N LEU A 518 6.39 32.53 16.33
CA LEU A 518 6.53 31.88 17.63
C LEU A 518 5.69 30.61 17.74
N LEU A 519 4.60 30.46 16.98
CA LEU A 519 3.62 29.38 17.15
C LEU A 519 3.58 28.43 15.94
N GLY A 520 4.68 28.36 15.18
CA GLY A 520 4.77 27.48 14.00
C GLY A 520 4.48 26.02 14.33
N ASP A 521 4.92 25.59 15.51
CA ASP A 521 4.78 24.23 16.03
C ASP A 521 3.66 24.10 17.06
N TYR A 522 2.72 25.06 17.08
CA TYR A 522 1.54 24.99 17.93
C TYR A 522 0.32 24.58 17.10
N VAL A 523 -0.39 23.56 17.57
CA VAL A 523 -1.57 23.02 16.90
C VAL A 523 -2.83 23.15 17.77
N ASP A 524 -3.96 23.39 17.10
CA ASP A 524 -5.28 23.25 17.70
C ASP A 524 -5.71 21.79 17.63
N HIS A 525 -6.14 21.21 18.75
CA HIS A 525 -6.71 19.88 18.81
C HIS A 525 -8.25 19.89 18.71
N PHE A 526 -8.81 18.85 18.11
CA PHE A 526 -10.25 18.66 17.95
C PHE A 526 -10.63 17.17 17.88
N ALA A 527 -11.93 16.89 17.95
CA ALA A 527 -12.45 15.53 17.89
C ALA A 527 -12.84 15.14 16.46
N TYR A 528 -12.51 13.92 16.07
CA TYR A 528 -13.20 13.17 15.02
C TYR A 528 -14.37 12.42 15.65
N GLN A 529 -15.53 12.45 15.00
CA GLN A 529 -16.80 12.00 15.56
C GLN A 529 -16.89 10.47 15.76
N ASP A 530 -17.37 10.01 16.90
CA ASP A 530 -17.75 8.60 17.08
C ASP A 530 -19.06 8.25 16.35
N GLY A 531 -19.18 7.02 15.84
CA GLY A 531 -20.39 6.60 15.14
C GLY A 531 -20.16 5.52 14.10
N LEU A 532 -21.08 5.44 13.15
CA LEU A 532 -20.98 4.50 12.04
C LEU A 532 -20.16 5.14 10.92
N LEU A 533 -18.90 4.74 10.77
CA LEU A 533 -18.12 5.11 9.60
C LEU A 533 -18.44 4.12 8.48
N ILE A 534 -18.71 4.64 7.27
CA ILE A 534 -18.98 3.82 6.09
C ILE A 534 -17.95 4.21 5.03
N ASN A 535 -17.20 3.24 4.55
CA ASN A 535 -16.22 3.42 3.49
C ASN A 535 -16.74 2.77 2.19
N LEU A 536 -16.37 3.33 1.03
CA LEU A 536 -16.52 2.65 -0.26
C LEU A 536 -15.19 1.99 -0.63
N TRP A 537 -15.20 0.67 -0.72
CA TRP A 537 -14.11 -0.12 -1.30
C TRP A 537 -14.36 -0.32 -2.80
N ASP A 538 -13.51 0.24 -3.66
CA ASP A 538 -13.58 0.13 -5.12
C ASP A 538 -12.31 -0.54 -5.68
N THR A 539 -12.39 -1.84 -5.99
CA THR A 539 -11.24 -2.61 -6.52
C THR A 539 -10.79 -2.18 -7.92
N SER A 540 -11.52 -1.28 -8.58
CA SER A 540 -11.06 -0.66 -9.84
C SER A 540 -10.03 0.45 -9.64
N GLN A 541 -9.78 0.88 -8.39
CA GLN A 541 -8.80 1.90 -8.06
C GLN A 541 -7.64 1.24 -7.32
N PRO A 542 -6.39 1.44 -7.76
CA PRO A 542 -5.21 0.83 -7.12
C PRO A 542 -4.78 1.57 -5.84
N ASP A 543 -5.20 2.83 -5.68
CA ASP A 543 -4.75 3.73 -4.62
C ASP A 543 -5.84 4.74 -4.22
N ASN A 544 -5.56 5.58 -3.22
CA ASN A 544 -6.44 6.66 -2.74
C ASN A 544 -6.00 8.07 -3.18
N ASN A 545 -5.32 8.20 -4.32
CA ASN A 545 -4.84 9.46 -4.88
C ASN A 545 -5.98 10.31 -5.49
N ALA A 546 -6.87 10.80 -4.63
CA ALA A 546 -8.00 11.64 -4.98
C ALA A 546 -7.59 12.91 -5.76
N ARG A 547 -6.33 13.36 -5.68
CA ARG A 547 -5.78 14.42 -6.52
C ARG A 547 -5.76 14.04 -8.00
N VAL A 548 -5.41 12.78 -8.30
CA VAL A 548 -5.32 12.23 -9.66
C VAL A 548 -6.70 11.83 -10.15
N HIS A 549 -7.50 11.18 -9.29
CA HIS A 549 -8.85 10.71 -9.64
C HIS A 549 -9.92 11.19 -8.64
N PRO A 550 -10.30 12.49 -8.67
CA PRO A 550 -11.20 13.07 -7.68
C PRO A 550 -12.52 12.32 -7.49
N GLY A 551 -12.90 12.14 -6.22
CA GLY A 551 -14.08 11.39 -5.81
C GLY A 551 -13.96 9.87 -5.94
N ARG A 552 -12.78 9.33 -6.25
CA ARG A 552 -12.53 7.90 -6.40
C ARG A 552 -11.25 7.54 -5.63
N GLY A 553 -11.16 6.27 -5.23
CA GLY A 553 -10.02 5.71 -4.51
C GLY A 553 -10.29 4.25 -4.16
N LEU A 554 -9.23 3.53 -3.78
CA LEU A 554 -9.28 2.14 -3.33
C LEU A 554 -10.27 1.97 -2.18
N ILE A 555 -10.13 2.75 -1.11
CA ILE A 555 -10.98 2.72 0.09
C ILE A 555 -11.11 4.12 0.68
N LEU A 556 -12.26 4.77 0.47
CA LEU A 556 -12.51 6.14 0.95
C LEU A 556 -13.74 6.22 1.85
N PRO A 557 -13.71 7.01 2.94
CA PRO A 557 -14.90 7.25 3.75
C PRO A 557 -15.96 8.01 2.96
N ILE A 558 -17.21 7.61 3.19
CA ILE A 558 -18.41 8.33 2.77
C ILE A 558 -18.72 9.33 3.86
N ASP A 559 -18.53 10.60 3.55
CA ASP A 559 -18.81 11.68 4.49
C ASP A 559 -20.33 11.85 4.65
N ALA A 560 -20.87 11.66 5.85
CA ALA A 560 -22.27 11.90 6.17
C ALA A 560 -22.71 13.36 5.93
N HIS A 561 -21.75 14.30 5.96
CA HIS A 561 -21.95 15.74 5.77
C HIS A 561 -21.07 16.27 4.62
N PRO A 562 -21.24 15.78 3.38
CA PRO A 562 -20.26 15.94 2.30
C PRO A 562 -20.10 17.38 1.78
N ALA A 563 -20.91 18.32 2.29
CA ALA A 563 -20.85 19.72 1.89
C ALA A 563 -19.56 20.36 2.42
N ARG A 564 -18.86 21.06 1.53
CA ARG A 564 -17.63 21.78 1.86
C ARG A 564 -17.80 22.67 3.10
N LEU A 565 -16.91 22.47 4.09
CA LEU A 565 -16.71 23.37 5.21
C LEU A 565 -15.84 24.56 4.80
N ASP A 566 -16.35 25.75 5.08
CA ASP A 566 -15.69 27.03 4.83
C ASP A 566 -15.11 27.63 6.10
N ARG A 567 -13.97 28.28 5.92
CA ARG A 567 -13.33 29.12 6.92
C ARG A 567 -13.98 30.50 6.95
N VAL A 568 -13.80 31.24 8.04
CA VAL A 568 -14.30 32.62 8.17
C VAL A 568 -13.68 33.61 7.17
N ASP A 569 -12.53 33.27 6.58
CA ASP A 569 -11.88 34.04 5.51
C ASP A 569 -12.40 33.73 4.10
N GLY A 570 -13.38 32.80 3.98
CA GLY A 570 -13.92 32.32 2.71
C GLY A 570 -13.08 31.24 2.03
N GLY A 571 -11.93 30.87 2.62
CA GLY A 571 -11.15 29.72 2.20
C GLY A 571 -11.80 28.40 2.59
N ARG A 572 -11.29 27.30 2.02
CA ARG A 572 -11.76 25.95 2.32
C ARG A 572 -10.91 25.33 3.43
N TRP A 573 -11.54 24.58 4.34
CA TRP A 573 -10.80 23.71 5.25
C TRP A 573 -10.10 22.54 4.54
N ARG A 574 -8.94 22.12 5.05
CA ARG A 574 -8.21 20.90 4.58
C ARG A 574 -9.08 19.66 4.76
N ASN A 575 -8.88 18.61 3.97
CA ASN A 575 -9.73 17.42 4.00
C ASN A 575 -9.64 16.67 5.34
N ARG A 576 -8.50 16.77 6.03
CA ARG A 576 -8.37 16.28 7.43
C ARG A 576 -9.30 17.00 8.42
N ILE A 577 -9.85 18.16 8.09
CA ILE A 577 -10.89 18.82 8.89
C ILE A 577 -12.28 18.54 8.29
N GLN A 578 -12.39 18.46 6.96
CA GLN A 578 -13.66 18.14 6.29
C GLN A 578 -14.23 16.80 6.79
N SER A 579 -13.38 15.78 6.91
CA SER A 579 -13.83 14.42 7.23
C SER A 579 -14.06 14.13 8.72
N TYR A 580 -13.94 15.13 9.61
CA TYR A 580 -14.08 14.94 11.05
C TYR A 580 -15.45 14.38 11.47
N ASP A 581 -16.51 14.66 10.69
CA ASP A 581 -17.88 14.24 10.94
C ASP A 581 -18.44 13.29 9.88
N SER A 582 -17.54 12.52 9.24
CA SER A 582 -17.93 11.52 8.23
C SER A 582 -18.81 10.40 8.79
N THR A 583 -18.82 10.17 10.10
CA THR A 583 -19.67 9.14 10.70
C THR A 583 -21.16 9.47 10.65
N PHE A 584 -21.98 8.45 10.39
CA PHE A 584 -23.42 8.49 10.55
C PHE A 584 -23.78 8.30 12.04
N THR A 585 -24.70 9.12 12.54
CA THR A 585 -25.00 9.21 13.99
C THR A 585 -26.49 9.44 14.26
N LEU A 586 -26.93 9.11 15.48
CA LEU A 586 -28.27 9.44 15.98
C LEU A 586 -28.33 10.83 16.63
N ALA A 587 -27.20 11.32 17.14
CA ALA A 587 -27.06 12.59 17.85
C ALA A 587 -26.41 13.65 16.94
N PRO A 588 -26.57 14.95 17.21
CA PRO A 588 -25.77 16.00 16.58
C PRO A 588 -24.27 15.72 16.69
N THR A 589 -23.51 16.17 15.68
CA THR A 589 -22.05 16.10 15.73
C THR A 589 -21.51 17.02 16.81
N ASP A 590 -20.34 16.70 17.35
CA ASP A 590 -19.52 17.68 18.02
C ASP A 590 -19.13 18.77 17.00
N GLY A 591 -18.98 20.02 17.45
CA GLY A 591 -18.41 21.08 16.60
C GLY A 591 -16.92 21.24 16.89
N ILE A 592 -16.24 22.07 16.10
CA ILE A 592 -14.84 22.46 16.33
C ILE A 592 -14.79 23.95 16.73
N PRO A 593 -15.05 24.30 17.99
CA PRO A 593 -15.23 25.69 18.42
C PRO A 593 -13.93 26.50 18.53
N TYR A 594 -12.76 25.85 18.56
CA TYR A 594 -11.48 26.49 18.89
C TYR A 594 -10.39 26.33 17.82
N ILE A 595 -10.77 26.08 16.57
CA ILE A 595 -9.80 25.95 15.46
C ILE A 595 -9.48 27.30 14.81
N HIS A 596 -8.21 27.53 14.54
CA HIS A 596 -7.69 28.75 13.95
C HIS A 596 -7.14 28.51 12.55
N GLN A 597 -7.19 29.56 11.72
CA GLN A 597 -6.42 29.66 10.49
C GLN A 597 -5.57 30.92 10.57
N ASN A 598 -4.25 30.78 10.47
CA ASN A 598 -3.32 31.90 10.57
C ASN A 598 -3.64 32.81 11.77
N SER A 599 -3.76 32.22 12.96
CA SER A 599 -4.10 32.88 14.23
C SER A 599 -5.50 33.49 14.30
N VAL A 600 -6.36 33.29 13.30
CA VAL A 600 -7.75 33.77 13.28
C VAL A 600 -8.70 32.63 13.61
N LEU A 601 -9.48 32.79 14.68
CA LEU A 601 -10.48 31.81 15.11
C LEU A 601 -11.55 31.61 14.02
N SER A 602 -11.77 30.37 13.61
CA SER A 602 -12.65 30.00 12.50
C SER A 602 -13.47 28.75 12.84
N PRO A 603 -14.42 28.83 13.78
CA PRO A 603 -15.06 27.66 14.36
C PRO A 603 -15.94 26.91 13.35
N VAL A 604 -15.97 25.58 13.45
CA VAL A 604 -16.91 24.71 12.73
C VAL A 604 -18.10 24.39 13.65
N PRO A 605 -19.35 24.71 13.26
CA PRO A 605 -20.52 24.47 14.10
C PRO A 605 -20.92 22.98 14.10
N SER A 606 -21.55 22.54 15.19
CA SER A 606 -22.24 21.26 15.27
C SER A 606 -23.33 21.13 14.20
N LEU A 607 -23.41 19.97 13.56
CA LEU A 607 -24.40 19.59 12.56
C LEU A 607 -25.41 18.59 13.14
N LYS A 608 -26.54 18.44 12.47
CA LYS A 608 -27.55 17.45 12.87
C LYS A 608 -27.07 16.06 12.49
N GLY A 609 -27.20 15.09 13.40
CA GLY A 609 -26.86 13.70 13.11
C GLY A 609 -27.63 13.13 11.92
N VAL A 610 -26.93 12.34 11.12
CA VAL A 610 -27.46 11.65 9.94
C VAL A 610 -27.56 10.14 10.25
N PRO A 611 -28.76 9.61 10.55
CA PRO A 611 -28.89 8.24 11.03
C PRO A 611 -29.02 7.19 9.91
N VAL A 612 -29.05 7.65 8.65
CA VAL A 612 -29.29 6.81 7.47
C VAL A 612 -28.36 7.24 6.35
N PHE A 613 -27.54 6.31 5.89
CA PHE A 613 -26.91 6.37 4.59
C PHE A 613 -27.92 5.94 3.51
N ASP A 614 -28.02 6.70 2.42
CA ASP A 614 -28.89 6.43 1.26
C ASP A 614 -28.11 6.68 -0.02
N ASP A 615 -27.74 5.62 -0.73
CA ASP A 615 -26.83 5.69 -1.88
C ASP A 615 -27.41 6.34 -3.14
N ARG A 616 -28.67 6.79 -3.11
CA ARG A 616 -29.23 7.69 -4.12
C ARG A 616 -28.76 9.13 -3.93
N THR A 617 -28.37 9.48 -2.72
CA THR A 617 -27.64 10.70 -2.43
C THR A 617 -26.21 10.50 -2.89
N LEU A 618 -25.70 11.46 -3.67
CA LEU A 618 -24.29 11.51 -4.01
C LEU A 618 -23.56 12.20 -2.85
N TYR A 619 -22.74 11.46 -2.11
CA TYR A 619 -21.97 11.96 -0.98
C TYR A 619 -20.64 12.58 -1.43
N TYR A 620 -20.71 13.48 -2.40
CA TYR A 620 -19.56 14.13 -3.02
C TYR A 620 -19.91 15.58 -3.36
N ASP A 621 -19.03 16.52 -2.99
CA ASP A 621 -19.14 17.93 -3.32
C ASP A 621 -18.12 18.30 -4.41
N PRO A 622 -18.56 18.72 -5.61
CA PRO A 622 -17.63 19.11 -6.69
C PRO A 622 -16.78 20.35 -6.35
N THR A 623 -17.14 21.14 -5.33
CA THR A 623 -16.33 22.25 -4.82
C THR A 623 -15.25 21.80 -3.82
N ASN A 624 -15.35 20.57 -3.34
CA ASN A 624 -14.30 19.86 -2.60
C ASN A 624 -14.07 18.45 -3.16
N PRO A 625 -13.51 18.34 -4.38
CA PRO A 625 -13.54 17.09 -5.15
C PRO A 625 -12.64 15.97 -4.59
N GLN A 626 -11.87 16.24 -3.53
CA GLN A 626 -11.03 15.23 -2.88
C GLN A 626 -11.57 14.83 -1.49
N GLY A 627 -12.60 15.52 -0.97
CA GLY A 627 -13.03 15.37 0.42
C GLY A 627 -13.87 14.13 0.73
N SER A 628 -14.52 13.55 -0.28
CA SER A 628 -15.38 12.37 -0.13
C SER A 628 -15.47 11.62 -1.47
N VAL A 629 -16.34 10.62 -1.55
CA VAL A 629 -16.38 9.63 -2.64
C VAL A 629 -17.66 9.69 -3.47
N MET A 630 -17.55 9.45 -4.78
CA MET A 630 -18.67 9.27 -5.70
C MET A 630 -19.24 7.86 -5.54
N ASN A 631 -20.13 7.68 -4.57
CA ASN A 631 -20.78 6.40 -4.34
C ASN A 631 -21.67 5.95 -5.51
N PRO A 632 -21.75 4.63 -5.81
CA PRO A 632 -22.70 4.12 -6.78
C PRO A 632 -24.14 4.24 -6.24
N ASN A 633 -25.10 4.35 -7.14
CA ASN A 633 -26.53 4.30 -6.79
C ASN A 633 -27.05 2.89 -7.03
N THR A 634 -27.14 2.11 -5.96
CA THR A 634 -27.64 0.71 -6.00
C THR A 634 -29.02 0.58 -5.38
N GLY A 635 -29.61 1.69 -4.90
CA GLY A 635 -30.87 1.70 -4.18
C GLY A 635 -30.74 1.11 -2.77
N THR A 636 -29.58 1.22 -2.15
CA THR A 636 -29.26 0.70 -0.82
C THR A 636 -29.34 1.80 0.24
N GLN A 637 -29.97 1.47 1.37
CA GLN A 637 -29.86 2.24 2.60
C GLN A 637 -29.20 1.42 3.70
N ILE A 638 -28.34 2.06 4.50
CA ILE A 638 -27.81 1.52 5.75
C ILE A 638 -28.30 2.43 6.87
N ARG A 639 -29.10 1.89 7.81
CA ARG A 639 -29.75 2.66 8.87
C ARG A 639 -29.31 2.22 10.25
N ILE A 640 -28.98 3.18 11.10
CA ILE A 640 -28.83 2.97 12.53
C ILE A 640 -30.23 2.81 13.15
N GLN A 641 -30.52 1.63 13.68
CA GLN A 641 -31.78 1.36 14.38
C GLN A 641 -31.71 1.76 15.84
N SER A 642 -30.60 1.43 16.50
CA SER A 642 -30.34 1.74 17.90
C SER A 642 -28.87 1.53 18.22
N ILE A 643 -28.40 2.18 19.28
CA ILE A 643 -27.12 1.89 19.93
C ILE A 643 -27.46 1.35 21.31
N SER A 644 -26.80 0.25 21.72
CA SER A 644 -27.00 -0.30 23.05
C SER A 644 -26.68 0.75 24.12
N ALA A 645 -27.38 0.73 25.26
CA ALA A 645 -27.26 1.77 26.30
C ALA A 645 -25.83 1.97 26.85
N LEU A 646 -24.97 0.94 26.76
CA LEU A 646 -23.57 0.98 27.20
C LEU A 646 -22.57 1.19 26.04
N GLY A 647 -23.03 1.45 24.81
CA GLY A 647 -22.15 1.56 23.64
C GLY A 647 -21.38 0.27 23.33
N GLY A 648 -21.96 -0.89 23.67
CA GLY A 648 -21.35 -2.21 23.44
C GLY A 648 -21.66 -2.80 22.07
N PHE A 649 -22.72 -2.35 21.41
CA PHE A 649 -22.99 -2.61 19.99
C PHE A 649 -23.95 -1.59 19.39
N MET A 650 -23.90 -1.45 18.07
CA MET A 650 -24.84 -0.72 17.21
C MET A 650 -25.67 -1.73 16.40
N GLN A 651 -26.98 -1.51 16.31
CA GLN A 651 -27.86 -2.32 15.47
C GLN A 651 -28.15 -1.59 14.15
N LEU A 652 -27.88 -2.28 13.04
CA LEU A 652 -28.02 -1.76 11.68
C LEU A 652 -29.12 -2.49 10.90
N GLU A 653 -29.79 -1.79 10.00
CA GLU A 653 -30.65 -2.38 8.97
C GLU A 653 -30.11 -1.96 7.59
N VAL A 654 -29.70 -2.93 6.78
CA VAL A 654 -29.50 -2.74 5.34
C VAL A 654 -30.84 -3.01 4.67
N ARG A 655 -31.24 -2.19 3.70
CA ARG A 655 -32.52 -2.36 3.00
C ARG A 655 -32.54 -1.68 1.64
N PRO A 656 -33.45 -2.08 0.75
CA PRO A 656 -33.77 -1.28 -0.41
C PRO A 656 -34.37 0.05 0.02
N VAL A 657 -34.01 1.08 -0.71
CA VAL A 657 -34.73 2.34 -0.77
C VAL A 657 -36.23 2.09 -1.02
N LYS A 658 -37.08 2.85 -0.34
CA LYS A 658 -38.53 2.89 -0.61
C LYS A 658 -38.93 4.01 -1.56
#